data_AF-A0A7J6H0N5-F1
#
_entry.id   AF-A0A7J6H0N5-F1
#
_cell.length_a   1.000
_cell.length_b   1.000
_cell.length_c   1.000
_cell.angle_alpha   90.00
_cell.angle_beta   90.00
_cell.angle_gamma   90.00
#
_symmetry.space_group_name_H-M   'P 1'
#
loop_
_entity.id
_entity.type
_entity.pdbx_description
1 polymer ?
#
loop_
_entity_poly.entity_id
_entity_poly.type
_entity_poly.pdbx_seq_one_letter_code
_entity_poly.pdbx_strand_id
1 'polypeptide(L)'
;MYSNFKEQAIEYVKQAVQEDNAGNYAKAFPLYMNALEYFRTHLKYEKNPKIKEAITQKFTEYLRRAEEIRAVLDDGGPGPASNGDAAVATRPKTKPKDGSGEGGDGEDPEQAKLRAGLNSAIIREKPNVKWNDVAGLESAKQALQEAVILPVKFPQFFTGKRRPWRAFLLYGPPGTGKSYLAKAVATEADSTFYSVSSSDLVSKWMGESEKLVSNLFQMARDSAPSIIFVDEIDSLCGQRGEGNESEASRRIKTELLVQMQGVGTTDQKVLVLAATNTPYALDQAIRRRFDKRIYIPLPDAKARQHMFKVHLGDTPHNLTESDFESLGRKTEGFSGSDVAVCVKDVLFEPVRKTQDAMFFVKNSDGMWVPCGPKQPGAIQVSMQDLAARGEASKILPPPISRTDFDKVLARQRPTVSKSDLEVHERFTKEFGEEGVEKAQALSLHHYSKSFQGFSAKLTPEQAQLLAENEAVVSVFVSKMKKLDTTHSWDFLAIDSVNQYNHLSMDSKSNIIVGVIDGGVWPESKSFSDKGLGPVPKRFKGECVTGENFTLADCNRFYYKGFEAEFGALESFGKPFFRSARDSDGHGSHTASTIGGSVVDNVSYFGIAKGTARGGAPSARLAIYKACWFDLCSDADILAALDDVIHDGVDVVSLSLGPDPPQPIYFEDSISVGTFHAFQKGIFVSASAGNSGLPSTASNVAPWIFTVAASTVDREFPTNVYLGNSRVLKGSSINPLKMDGFFSLIDGSAAAAKGIPSENASFCNNNTLDSNLIKGKIVVCTLEAVTDSRREKGLFVQQGGGVGMILIDPVLKDVGPGVNILAAWSPVAVESTGGRSVDFNIISGTSMSCPHASAIAAIIKSYRPSWSPAAIKSAIMTTATVLDNTKRLIGRDPNGIQATPFDHGSGHINPVAAIDPGLIYDFNSRDIIDFLCSTGASPSQLKNLTGHIIYCQNPPIPSYNFNYPSIGVSSLNGSLSLYRTVTYHGNGSTVYVPCVDSPTGVNVVVYPTKLKFTNAGEKKTFKVKLTPMASSNGSFVFGALTWSNGIHNVRSPIALNIHGSFLSSNGINRDRIRLIP
;
A
#
# COMPACT_ATOMS: atom_id res chain seq x y z
N MET A 1 52.11 11.80 -1.87
CA MET A 1 52.43 10.38 -2.07
C MET A 1 51.41 9.75 -3.04
N TYR A 2 51.29 10.30 -4.27
CA TYR A 2 50.29 9.89 -5.26
C TYR A 2 50.99 9.61 -6.59
N SER A 3 51.67 8.45 -6.68
CA SER A 3 52.53 8.15 -7.84
C SER A 3 52.88 6.65 -7.92
N ASN A 4 51.87 5.74 -7.96
CA ASN A 4 52.00 4.51 -8.77
C ASN A 4 50.78 3.60 -8.97
N PHE A 5 49.54 3.99 -8.63
CA PHE A 5 48.37 3.12 -8.85
C PHE A 5 48.19 2.64 -10.31
N LYS A 6 48.56 3.46 -11.30
CA LYS A 6 48.54 3.07 -12.72
C LYS A 6 49.61 2.03 -13.06
N GLU A 7 50.84 2.20 -12.58
CA GLU A 7 51.94 1.27 -12.84
C GLU A 7 51.71 -0.05 -12.11
N GLN A 8 51.24 -0.01 -10.86
CA GLN A 8 50.82 -1.18 -10.09
C GLN A 8 49.68 -1.94 -10.78
N ALA A 9 48.65 -1.25 -11.27
CA ALA A 9 47.58 -1.90 -12.04
C ALA A 9 48.13 -2.62 -13.29
N ILE A 10 49.03 -1.98 -14.04
CA ILE A 10 49.67 -2.56 -15.23
C ILE A 10 50.57 -3.75 -14.86
N GLU A 11 51.27 -3.70 -13.73
CA GLU A 11 52.11 -4.79 -13.24
C GLU A 11 51.27 -6.01 -12.82
N TYR A 12 50.18 -5.80 -12.08
CA TYR A 12 49.23 -6.87 -11.76
C TYR A 12 48.55 -7.44 -13.01
N VAL A 13 48.18 -6.62 -14.02
CA VAL A 13 47.69 -7.16 -15.32
C VAL A 13 48.75 -8.01 -16.00
N LYS A 14 50.02 -7.60 -16.06
CA LYS A 14 51.07 -8.39 -16.71
C LYS A 14 51.22 -9.76 -16.06
N GLN A 15 51.21 -9.82 -14.72
CA GLN A 15 51.26 -11.07 -13.98
C GLN A 15 49.99 -11.91 -14.19
N ALA A 16 48.80 -11.28 -14.17
CA ALA A 16 47.52 -11.94 -14.41
C ALA A 16 47.45 -12.58 -15.81
N VAL A 17 47.80 -11.83 -16.85
CA VAL A 17 47.85 -12.31 -18.24
C VAL A 17 48.89 -13.42 -18.42
N GLN A 18 50.01 -13.37 -17.70
CA GLN A 18 51.03 -14.42 -17.76
C GLN A 18 50.55 -15.74 -17.15
N GLU A 19 49.86 -15.70 -16.01
CA GLU A 19 49.26 -16.89 -15.38
C GLU A 19 48.01 -17.37 -16.15
N ASP A 20 47.22 -16.47 -16.75
CA ASP A 20 46.06 -16.78 -17.61
C ASP A 20 46.48 -17.56 -18.86
N ASN A 21 47.51 -17.07 -19.56
CA ASN A 21 48.12 -17.75 -20.71
C ASN A 21 48.83 -19.06 -20.34
N ALA A 22 49.26 -19.22 -19.08
CA ALA A 22 49.81 -20.47 -18.56
C ALA A 22 48.73 -21.48 -18.11
N GLY A 23 47.43 -21.13 -18.21
CA GLY A 23 46.33 -21.97 -17.74
C GLY A 23 46.15 -22.00 -16.21
N ASN A 24 46.92 -21.19 -15.47
CA ASN A 24 46.89 -21.12 -14.01
C ASN A 24 45.77 -20.19 -13.53
N TYR A 25 44.54 -20.50 -13.93
CA TYR A 25 43.34 -19.70 -13.66
C TYR A 25 43.18 -19.31 -12.18
N ALA A 26 43.52 -20.20 -11.26
CA ALA A 26 43.40 -19.99 -9.81
C ALA A 26 44.34 -18.89 -9.27
N LYS A 27 45.43 -18.58 -10.00
CA LYS A 27 46.33 -17.46 -9.71
C LYS A 27 46.00 -16.23 -10.57
N ALA A 28 45.62 -16.44 -11.82
CA ALA A 28 45.26 -15.37 -12.75
C ALA A 28 44.07 -14.55 -12.25
N PHE A 29 43.02 -15.20 -11.75
CA PHE A 29 41.80 -14.54 -11.28
C PHE A 29 42.04 -13.49 -10.17
N PRO A 30 42.68 -13.80 -9.02
CA PRO A 30 42.95 -12.79 -8.00
C PRO A 30 43.89 -11.68 -8.48
N LEU A 31 44.82 -11.96 -9.40
CA LEU A 31 45.70 -10.93 -9.97
C LEU A 31 44.94 -9.95 -10.88
N TYR A 32 43.99 -10.43 -11.71
CA TYR A 32 43.11 -9.54 -12.47
C TYR A 32 42.21 -8.70 -11.55
N MET A 33 41.64 -9.30 -10.50
CA MET A 33 40.79 -8.58 -9.54
C MET A 33 41.56 -7.46 -8.82
N ASN A 34 42.80 -7.73 -8.38
CA ASN A 34 43.68 -6.71 -7.80
C ASN A 34 44.02 -5.60 -8.81
N ALA A 35 44.35 -5.95 -10.06
CA ALA A 35 44.63 -4.98 -11.11
C ALA A 35 43.43 -4.05 -11.38
N LEU A 36 42.22 -4.60 -11.40
CA LEU A 36 40.97 -3.86 -11.55
C LEU A 36 40.75 -2.89 -10.37
N GLU A 37 41.00 -3.32 -9.13
CA GLU A 37 40.88 -2.43 -7.97
C GLU A 37 41.82 -1.20 -8.06
N TYR A 38 43.06 -1.41 -8.49
CA TYR A 38 44.00 -0.31 -8.73
C TYR A 38 43.60 0.59 -9.91
N PHE A 39 43.08 0.04 -11.01
CA PHE A 39 42.53 0.84 -12.12
C PHE A 39 41.29 1.64 -11.70
N ARG A 40 40.36 1.04 -10.95
CA ARG A 40 39.17 1.71 -10.40
C ARG A 40 39.56 2.88 -9.48
N THR A 41 40.56 2.66 -8.64
CA THR A 41 41.12 3.70 -7.76
C THR A 41 41.77 4.81 -8.56
N HIS A 42 42.55 4.50 -9.61
CA HIS A 42 43.16 5.50 -10.47
C HIS A 42 42.12 6.31 -11.28
N LEU A 43 41.07 5.68 -11.80
CA LEU A 43 39.95 6.33 -12.50
C LEU A 43 39.18 7.33 -11.62
N LYS A 44 39.18 7.16 -10.29
CA LYS A 44 38.57 8.10 -9.34
C LYS A 44 39.31 9.44 -9.26
N TYR A 45 40.62 9.45 -9.52
CA TYR A 45 41.48 10.63 -9.39
C TYR A 45 42.01 11.18 -10.74
N GLU A 46 41.91 10.40 -11.83
CA GLU A 46 42.26 10.86 -13.17
C GLU A 46 41.24 11.89 -13.70
N LYS A 47 41.78 13.03 -14.16
CA LYS A 47 41.03 14.21 -14.64
C LYS A 47 41.08 14.37 -16.17
N ASN A 48 41.99 13.70 -16.86
CA ASN A 48 42.08 13.75 -18.32
C ASN A 48 41.03 12.80 -18.95
N PRO A 49 40.00 13.32 -19.67
CA PRO A 49 38.89 12.51 -20.15
C PRO A 49 39.31 11.42 -21.14
N LYS A 50 40.28 11.68 -22.03
CA LYS A 50 40.76 10.67 -23.01
C LYS A 50 41.51 9.52 -22.35
N ILE A 51 42.28 9.80 -21.30
CA ILE A 51 42.97 8.77 -20.52
C ILE A 51 41.95 7.97 -19.70
N LYS A 52 40.96 8.66 -19.11
CA LYS A 52 39.87 8.03 -18.36
C LYS A 52 39.06 7.07 -19.22
N GLU A 53 38.73 7.46 -20.45
CA GLU A 53 38.02 6.63 -21.43
C GLU A 53 38.84 5.39 -21.83
N ALA A 54 40.11 5.55 -22.20
CA ALA A 54 41.00 4.45 -22.56
C ALA A 54 41.22 3.45 -21.40
N ILE A 55 41.35 3.93 -20.16
CA ILE A 55 41.48 3.07 -18.98
C ILE A 55 40.13 2.41 -18.63
N THR A 56 39.00 3.08 -18.85
CA THR A 56 37.66 2.48 -18.65
C THR A 56 37.41 1.34 -19.64
N GLN A 57 37.80 1.48 -20.91
CA GLN A 57 37.70 0.39 -21.89
C GLN A 57 38.54 -0.83 -21.47
N LYS A 58 39.80 -0.63 -21.06
CA LYS A 58 40.66 -1.73 -20.59
C LYS A 58 40.20 -2.33 -19.26
N PHE A 59 39.64 -1.53 -18.36
CA PHE A 59 39.00 -2.03 -17.13
C PHE A 59 37.86 -3.01 -17.47
N THR A 60 36.97 -2.65 -18.40
CA THR A 60 35.86 -3.53 -18.81
C THR A 60 36.35 -4.80 -19.51
N GLU A 61 37.40 -4.72 -20.33
CA GLU A 61 38.03 -5.87 -20.99
C GLU A 61 38.58 -6.89 -19.97
N TYR A 62 39.35 -6.43 -18.98
CA TYR A 62 39.91 -7.30 -17.94
C TYR A 62 38.87 -7.80 -16.94
N LEU A 63 37.82 -7.01 -16.65
CA LEU A 63 36.71 -7.47 -15.82
C LEU A 63 35.98 -8.64 -16.49
N ARG A 64 35.64 -8.51 -17.77
CA ARG A 64 35.01 -9.60 -18.54
C ARG A 64 35.87 -10.86 -18.54
N ARG A 65 37.20 -10.72 -18.70
CA ARG A 65 38.12 -11.87 -18.64
C ARG A 65 38.20 -12.50 -17.25
N ALA A 66 38.20 -11.70 -16.18
CA ALA A 66 38.15 -12.22 -14.82
C ALA A 66 36.86 -13.02 -14.54
N GLU A 67 35.71 -12.57 -15.07
CA GLU A 67 34.44 -13.29 -14.93
C GLU A 67 34.41 -14.60 -15.72
N GLU A 68 34.99 -14.65 -16.93
CA GLU A 68 35.21 -15.90 -17.68
C GLU A 68 36.07 -16.89 -16.86
N ILE A 69 37.17 -16.41 -16.26
CA ILE A 69 38.07 -17.24 -15.45
C ILE A 69 37.39 -17.73 -14.17
N ARG A 70 36.56 -16.89 -13.51
CA ARG A 70 35.77 -17.29 -12.34
C ARG A 70 34.85 -18.47 -12.66
N ALA A 71 34.11 -18.40 -13.77
CA ALA A 71 33.24 -19.49 -14.20
C ALA A 71 33.99 -20.81 -14.42
N VAL A 72 35.22 -20.76 -14.95
CA VAL A 72 36.08 -21.95 -15.12
C VAL A 72 36.61 -22.49 -13.78
N LEU A 73 36.82 -21.63 -12.78
CA LEU A 73 37.29 -22.04 -11.45
C LEU A 73 36.20 -22.67 -10.59
N ASP A 74 34.97 -22.16 -10.70
CA ASP A 74 33.83 -22.66 -9.93
C ASP A 74 33.42 -24.09 -10.37
N ASP A 75 33.73 -24.50 -11.62
CA ASP A 75 33.43 -25.83 -12.19
C ASP A 75 34.51 -26.92 -11.91
N GLY A 76 35.70 -26.55 -11.41
CA GLY A 76 36.64 -27.51 -10.80
C GLY A 76 37.28 -28.59 -11.69
N GLY A 77 37.98 -28.22 -12.77
CA GLY A 77 38.78 -29.15 -13.59
C GLY A 77 39.94 -28.48 -14.36
N PRO A 78 41.02 -29.21 -14.72
CA PRO A 78 42.25 -28.60 -15.26
C PRO A 78 42.11 -28.16 -16.73
N GLY A 79 42.79 -27.06 -17.08
CA GLY A 79 42.73 -26.47 -18.42
C GLY A 79 43.34 -27.34 -19.53
N PRO A 80 42.84 -27.24 -20.78
CA PRO A 80 43.43 -27.94 -21.93
C PRO A 80 44.77 -27.33 -22.36
N ALA A 81 45.69 -28.18 -22.79
CA ALA A 81 46.97 -27.78 -23.36
C ALA A 81 46.82 -27.14 -24.77
N SER A 82 47.92 -26.56 -25.25
CA SER A 82 47.99 -25.71 -26.44
C SER A 82 47.99 -26.45 -27.80
N ASN A 83 47.78 -25.64 -28.85
CA ASN A 83 48.07 -25.87 -30.27
C ASN A 83 47.11 -26.78 -31.07
N GLY A 84 46.87 -26.46 -32.35
CA GLY A 84 46.17 -27.41 -33.23
C GLY A 84 45.65 -26.98 -34.61
N ASP A 85 45.90 -25.75 -35.10
CA ASP A 85 45.72 -25.32 -36.50
C ASP A 85 44.34 -25.45 -37.20
N ALA A 86 44.21 -24.69 -38.29
CA ALA A 86 42.98 -24.49 -39.06
C ALA A 86 42.94 -25.32 -40.35
N ALA A 87 41.70 -25.63 -40.80
CA ALA A 87 41.21 -25.78 -42.18
C ALA A 87 42.03 -26.57 -43.24
N VAL A 88 41.40 -27.31 -44.15
CA VAL A 88 41.02 -26.98 -45.56
C VAL A 88 40.87 -28.42 -46.19
N ALA A 89 39.97 -28.82 -47.10
CA ALA A 89 39.57 -28.22 -48.38
C ALA A 89 38.29 -28.85 -49.01
N THR A 90 37.49 -28.00 -49.67
CA THR A 90 36.84 -28.20 -51.00
C THR A 90 36.11 -29.50 -51.41
N ARG A 91 34.77 -29.35 -51.62
CA ARG A 91 34.00 -29.45 -52.92
C ARG A 91 34.06 -30.75 -53.76
N PRO A 92 32.97 -31.16 -54.46
CA PRO A 92 32.24 -30.26 -55.38
C PRO A 92 30.71 -30.43 -55.62
N LYS A 93 30.13 -29.30 -56.09
CA LYS A 93 28.98 -29.04 -56.98
C LYS A 93 28.00 -30.17 -57.39
N THR A 94 26.72 -29.78 -57.46
CA THR A 94 25.92 -29.84 -58.71
C THR A 94 24.86 -28.73 -58.76
N LYS A 95 24.19 -28.54 -59.91
CA LYS A 95 23.23 -27.45 -60.25
C LYS A 95 22.00 -28.06 -61.00
N PRO A 96 20.93 -27.33 -61.40
CA PRO A 96 19.54 -27.68 -61.03
C PRO A 96 18.57 -27.88 -62.22
N LYS A 97 17.26 -28.09 -61.94
CA LYS A 97 16.18 -27.73 -62.88
C LYS A 97 14.77 -27.53 -62.25
N ASP A 98 14.20 -26.36 -62.51
CA ASP A 98 12.79 -25.87 -62.70
C ASP A 98 11.54 -26.54 -62.06
N GLY A 99 10.55 -25.71 -61.59
CA GLY A 99 9.11 -26.06 -61.65
C GLY A 99 8.11 -25.58 -60.55
N SER A 100 7.69 -24.30 -60.56
CA SER A 100 6.42 -23.68 -60.05
C SER A 100 5.34 -24.45 -59.22
N GLY A 101 4.78 -23.82 -58.15
CA GLY A 101 3.46 -24.15 -57.55
C GLY A 101 3.12 -23.49 -56.18
N GLU A 102 1.89 -23.04 -55.96
CA GLU A 102 1.40 -22.12 -54.89
C GLU A 102 1.13 -22.70 -53.46
N GLY A 103 1.54 -21.94 -52.41
CA GLY A 103 1.07 -21.77 -50.99
C GLY A 103 0.28 -22.77 -50.10
N GLY A 104 0.75 -22.99 -48.84
CA GLY A 104 -0.10 -23.06 -47.60
C GLY A 104 0.03 -24.21 -46.55
N ASP A 105 0.92 -24.08 -45.54
CA ASP A 105 1.01 -24.56 -44.11
C ASP A 105 0.58 -25.99 -43.57
N GLY A 106 1.28 -26.53 -42.52
CA GLY A 106 1.06 -27.85 -41.86
C GLY A 106 1.77 -28.15 -40.49
N GLU A 107 1.68 -29.40 -39.94
CA GLU A 107 2.18 -29.88 -38.59
C GLU A 107 2.95 -31.25 -38.59
N ASP A 108 3.57 -31.68 -37.45
CA ASP A 108 4.71 -32.65 -37.34
C ASP A 108 4.56 -33.92 -36.41
N PRO A 109 5.26 -35.08 -36.63
CA PRO A 109 4.92 -36.39 -36.00
C PRO A 109 5.51 -36.81 -34.62
N GLU A 110 6.49 -36.11 -34.01
CA GLU A 110 7.23 -36.68 -32.84
C GLU A 110 6.35 -36.89 -31.58
N GLN A 111 5.26 -36.13 -31.44
CA GLN A 111 4.41 -36.10 -30.23
C GLN A 111 3.72 -37.45 -29.90
N ALA A 112 3.49 -38.31 -30.89
CA ALA A 112 2.63 -39.49 -30.72
C ALA A 112 3.18 -40.54 -29.75
N LYS A 113 4.52 -40.68 -29.65
CA LYS A 113 5.15 -41.70 -28.78
C LYS A 113 5.06 -41.38 -27.29
N LEU A 114 5.13 -40.11 -26.91
CA LEU A 114 5.19 -39.70 -25.50
C LEU A 114 3.85 -39.87 -24.78
N ARG A 115 2.73 -39.66 -25.46
CA ARG A 115 1.38 -39.81 -24.89
C ARG A 115 1.09 -41.22 -24.36
N ALA A 116 1.70 -42.25 -24.94
CA ALA A 116 1.51 -43.63 -24.50
C ALA A 116 2.09 -43.91 -23.09
N GLY A 117 3.17 -43.23 -22.70
CA GLY A 117 3.85 -43.44 -21.41
C GLY A 117 3.12 -42.86 -20.19
N LEU A 118 2.14 -41.98 -20.40
CA LEU A 118 1.41 -41.29 -19.33
C LEU A 118 0.17 -42.01 -18.82
N ASN A 119 -0.48 -42.81 -19.68
CA ASN A 119 -1.72 -43.50 -19.34
C ASN A 119 -1.56 -44.56 -18.24
N SER A 120 -0.32 -44.91 -17.85
CA SER A 120 -0.02 -45.85 -16.76
C SER A 120 0.23 -45.19 -15.40
N ALA A 121 0.47 -43.87 -15.34
CA ALA A 121 0.86 -43.17 -14.11
C ALA A 121 -0.28 -42.35 -13.47
N ILE A 122 -1.33 -42.01 -14.23
CA ILE A 122 -2.40 -41.09 -13.79
C ILE A 122 -3.65 -41.88 -13.39
N ILE A 123 -4.06 -41.78 -12.12
CA ILE A 123 -5.26 -42.44 -11.60
C ILE A 123 -6.52 -41.61 -11.91
N ARG A 124 -7.50 -42.23 -12.59
CA ARG A 124 -8.81 -41.65 -12.92
C ARG A 124 -9.90 -42.26 -12.04
N GLU A 125 -10.49 -41.48 -11.14
CA GLU A 125 -11.50 -41.94 -10.18
C GLU A 125 -12.84 -41.18 -10.33
N LYS A 126 -13.91 -41.80 -9.81
CA LYS A 126 -15.17 -41.13 -9.46
C LYS A 126 -15.42 -41.29 -7.95
N PRO A 127 -15.11 -40.29 -7.11
CA PRO A 127 -15.35 -40.37 -5.67
C PRO A 127 -16.86 -40.40 -5.33
N ASN A 128 -17.18 -40.87 -4.13
CA ASN A 128 -18.55 -40.98 -3.60
C ASN A 128 -18.62 -40.42 -2.17
N VAL A 129 -18.27 -39.14 -2.01
CA VAL A 129 -18.34 -38.39 -0.73
C VAL A 129 -19.29 -37.22 -0.94
N LYS A 130 -20.19 -36.92 0.01
CA LYS A 130 -21.22 -35.89 -0.15
C LYS A 130 -20.99 -34.70 0.78
N TRP A 131 -21.65 -33.58 0.50
CA TRP A 131 -21.52 -32.36 1.33
C TRP A 131 -21.89 -32.55 2.81
N ASN A 132 -22.84 -33.42 3.09
CA ASN A 132 -23.29 -33.72 4.45
C ASN A 132 -22.28 -34.54 5.27
N ASP A 133 -21.35 -35.25 4.60
CA ASP A 133 -20.29 -36.03 5.24
C ASP A 133 -19.15 -35.12 5.76
N VAL A 134 -19.15 -33.84 5.35
CA VAL A 134 -18.21 -32.82 5.79
C VAL A 134 -18.81 -32.00 6.93
N ALA A 135 -18.30 -32.16 8.15
CA ALA A 135 -18.80 -31.46 9.32
C ALA A 135 -18.32 -29.99 9.39
N GLY A 136 -19.26 -29.04 9.40
CA GLY A 136 -19.00 -27.60 9.49
C GLY A 136 -18.40 -27.00 8.21
N LEU A 137 -17.58 -25.96 8.35
CA LEU A 137 -16.88 -25.27 7.24
C LEU A 137 -17.82 -24.63 6.19
N GLU A 138 -18.95 -24.08 6.63
CA GLU A 138 -20.00 -23.58 5.73
C GLU A 138 -19.55 -22.44 4.80
N SER A 139 -18.65 -21.54 5.24
CA SER A 139 -18.03 -20.51 4.39
C SER A 139 -17.20 -21.12 3.26
N ALA A 140 -16.39 -22.14 3.56
CA ALA A 140 -15.60 -22.87 2.58
C ALA A 140 -16.46 -23.69 1.60
N LYS A 141 -17.52 -24.34 2.10
CA LYS A 141 -18.50 -25.07 1.27
C LYS A 141 -19.19 -24.12 0.30
N GLN A 142 -19.71 -22.99 0.77
CA GLN A 142 -20.37 -22.00 -0.08
C GLN A 142 -19.41 -21.47 -1.16
N ALA A 143 -18.18 -21.10 -0.79
CA ALA A 143 -17.18 -20.62 -1.73
C ALA A 143 -16.85 -21.65 -2.84
N LEU A 144 -16.81 -22.95 -2.51
CA LEU A 144 -16.61 -24.04 -3.49
C LEU A 144 -17.88 -24.36 -4.30
N GLN A 145 -19.06 -24.25 -3.70
CA GLN A 145 -20.34 -24.47 -4.38
C GLN A 145 -20.61 -23.41 -5.46
N GLU A 146 -20.39 -22.13 -5.13
CA GLU A 146 -20.47 -21.01 -6.09
C GLU A 146 -19.41 -21.11 -7.19
N ALA A 147 -18.23 -21.64 -6.86
CA ALA A 147 -17.09 -21.70 -7.77
C ALA A 147 -17.07 -22.88 -8.74
N VAL A 148 -17.49 -24.07 -8.29
CA VAL A 148 -17.30 -25.33 -9.01
C VAL A 148 -18.63 -25.93 -9.44
N ILE A 149 -19.62 -25.95 -8.54
CA ILE A 149 -20.92 -26.58 -8.81
C ILE A 149 -21.79 -25.66 -9.66
N LEU A 150 -21.83 -24.35 -9.35
CA LEU A 150 -22.67 -23.39 -10.07
C LEU A 150 -22.32 -23.27 -11.57
N PRO A 151 -21.04 -23.24 -12.01
CA PRO A 151 -20.73 -23.20 -13.44
C PRO A 151 -20.96 -24.52 -14.17
N VAL A 152 -20.79 -25.66 -13.49
CA VAL A 152 -21.05 -26.99 -14.08
C VAL A 152 -22.56 -27.23 -14.24
N LYS A 153 -23.38 -26.83 -13.26
CA LYS A 153 -24.86 -27.01 -13.31
C LYS A 153 -25.59 -25.94 -14.10
N PHE A 154 -25.04 -24.72 -14.21
CA PHE A 154 -25.67 -23.59 -14.92
C PHE A 154 -24.68 -22.88 -15.88
N PRO A 155 -24.09 -23.59 -16.86
CA PRO A 155 -23.05 -23.03 -17.75
C PRO A 155 -23.52 -21.81 -18.54
N GLN A 156 -24.82 -21.66 -18.79
CA GLN A 156 -25.41 -20.49 -19.44
C GLN A 156 -25.28 -19.19 -18.63
N PHE A 157 -25.03 -19.25 -17.31
CA PHE A 157 -24.72 -18.06 -16.52
C PHE A 157 -23.27 -17.59 -16.72
N PHE A 158 -22.41 -18.47 -17.23
CA PHE A 158 -20.98 -18.30 -17.42
C PHE A 158 -20.60 -18.09 -18.89
N THR A 159 -21.44 -17.32 -19.61
CA THR A 159 -21.19 -16.91 -21.00
C THR A 159 -20.40 -15.59 -21.08
N GLY A 160 -19.59 -15.44 -22.13
CA GLY A 160 -18.85 -14.21 -22.41
C GLY A 160 -17.63 -14.03 -21.49
N LYS A 161 -17.58 -12.91 -20.74
CA LYS A 161 -16.49 -12.62 -19.79
C LYS A 161 -16.66 -13.30 -18.41
N ARG A 162 -17.85 -13.78 -18.08
CA ARG A 162 -18.13 -14.46 -16.80
C ARG A 162 -17.62 -15.90 -16.88
N ARG A 163 -16.33 -16.12 -16.67
CA ARG A 163 -15.72 -17.45 -16.76
C ARG A 163 -15.69 -18.13 -15.38
N PRO A 164 -15.80 -19.47 -15.29
CA PRO A 164 -15.52 -20.18 -14.06
C PRO A 164 -14.08 -19.96 -13.62
N TRP A 165 -13.86 -19.99 -12.30
CA TRP A 165 -12.54 -20.05 -11.69
C TRP A 165 -11.84 -21.35 -12.12
N ARG A 166 -10.53 -21.29 -12.34
CA ARG A 166 -9.74 -22.37 -12.95
C ARG A 166 -8.86 -23.10 -11.93
N ALA A 167 -8.53 -22.49 -10.80
CA ALA A 167 -7.79 -23.18 -9.74
C ALA A 167 -8.07 -22.69 -8.30
N PHE A 168 -8.10 -23.61 -7.33
CA PHE A 168 -8.28 -23.31 -5.89
C PHE A 168 -7.19 -23.96 -5.03
N LEU A 169 -6.70 -23.21 -4.03
CA LEU A 169 -5.83 -23.75 -2.99
C LEU A 169 -6.60 -23.89 -1.67
N LEU A 170 -6.76 -25.10 -1.17
CA LEU A 170 -7.25 -25.38 0.18
C LEU A 170 -6.06 -25.39 1.14
N TYR A 171 -6.09 -24.58 2.18
CA TYR A 171 -4.99 -24.52 3.15
C TYR A 171 -5.47 -24.45 4.60
N GLY A 172 -4.60 -24.85 5.52
CA GLY A 172 -4.86 -24.85 6.96
C GLY A 172 -4.17 -26.01 7.65
N PRO A 173 -4.36 -26.20 8.96
CA PRO A 173 -3.66 -27.22 9.74
C PRO A 173 -3.81 -28.64 9.16
N PRO A 174 -2.85 -29.54 9.41
CA PRO A 174 -3.02 -30.95 9.06
C PRO A 174 -4.25 -31.54 9.76
N GLY A 175 -4.86 -32.55 9.12
CA GLY A 175 -6.01 -33.26 9.69
C GLY A 175 -7.34 -32.50 9.73
N THR A 176 -7.47 -31.37 9.03
CA THR A 176 -8.72 -30.58 8.92
C THR A 176 -9.66 -30.99 7.78
N GLY A 177 -9.28 -31.99 6.97
CA GLY A 177 -10.19 -32.58 5.96
C GLY A 177 -10.11 -31.99 4.54
N LYS A 178 -9.08 -31.22 4.20
CA LYS A 178 -8.90 -30.58 2.87
C LYS A 178 -9.10 -31.52 1.67
N SER A 179 -8.42 -32.66 1.65
CA SER A 179 -8.54 -33.66 0.57
C SER A 179 -9.89 -34.39 0.56
N TYR A 180 -10.57 -34.44 1.71
CA TYR A 180 -11.93 -34.98 1.85
C TYR A 180 -12.98 -34.00 1.27
N LEU A 181 -12.81 -32.70 1.55
CA LEU A 181 -13.59 -31.60 0.96
C LEU A 181 -13.46 -31.59 -0.57
N ALA A 182 -12.25 -31.76 -1.11
CA ALA A 182 -12.03 -31.83 -2.57
C ALA A 182 -12.74 -33.02 -3.24
N LYS A 183 -12.78 -34.19 -2.58
CA LYS A 183 -13.52 -35.37 -3.06
C LYS A 183 -15.04 -35.16 -3.01
N ALA A 184 -15.55 -34.44 -2.01
CA ALA A 184 -16.96 -34.05 -1.93
C ALA A 184 -17.36 -33.14 -3.10
N VAL A 185 -16.56 -32.11 -3.40
CA VAL A 185 -16.75 -31.22 -4.57
C VAL A 185 -16.86 -32.01 -5.87
N ALA A 186 -15.95 -32.97 -6.09
CA ALA A 186 -15.92 -33.75 -7.34
C ALA A 186 -17.13 -34.67 -7.52
N THR A 187 -17.62 -35.28 -6.43
CA THR A 187 -18.84 -36.10 -6.42
C THR A 187 -20.07 -35.24 -6.76
N GLU A 188 -20.17 -34.05 -6.17
CA GLU A 188 -21.32 -33.14 -6.27
C GLU A 188 -21.39 -32.37 -7.61
N ALA A 189 -20.27 -32.36 -8.35
CA ALA A 189 -20.13 -31.82 -9.70
C ALA A 189 -20.15 -32.90 -10.82
N ASP A 190 -20.29 -34.19 -10.49
CA ASP A 190 -20.24 -35.35 -11.42
C ASP A 190 -19.15 -35.25 -12.52
N SER A 191 -17.96 -34.79 -12.14
CA SER A 191 -16.87 -34.50 -13.08
C SER A 191 -15.77 -35.57 -12.98
N THR A 192 -14.98 -35.75 -14.04
CA THR A 192 -13.87 -36.72 -14.01
C THR A 192 -12.79 -36.24 -13.05
N PHE A 193 -12.45 -37.02 -12.01
CA PHE A 193 -11.44 -36.65 -11.02
C PHE A 193 -10.09 -37.33 -11.31
N TYR A 194 -9.07 -36.51 -11.52
CA TYR A 194 -7.68 -36.93 -11.70
C TYR A 194 -6.91 -36.57 -10.42
N SER A 195 -6.61 -37.57 -9.59
CA SER A 195 -5.81 -37.37 -8.38
C SER A 195 -4.35 -37.65 -8.71
N VAL A 196 -3.47 -36.69 -8.44
CA VAL A 196 -2.03 -36.80 -8.74
C VAL A 196 -1.24 -36.44 -7.49
N SER A 197 -0.31 -37.32 -7.10
CA SER A 197 0.65 -37.03 -6.03
C SER A 197 1.87 -36.29 -6.58
N SER A 198 2.48 -35.47 -5.75
CA SER A 198 3.73 -34.77 -6.05
C SER A 198 4.89 -35.71 -6.45
N SER A 199 4.84 -36.98 -6.04
CA SER A 199 5.77 -38.05 -6.47
C SER A 199 5.67 -38.42 -7.95
N ASP A 200 4.48 -38.30 -8.54
CA ASP A 200 4.14 -39.00 -9.79
C ASP A 200 4.56 -38.21 -11.03
N LEU A 201 4.95 -36.94 -10.84
CA LEU A 201 5.31 -35.99 -11.89
C LEU A 201 6.82 -35.83 -12.09
N VAL A 202 7.66 -36.54 -11.33
CA VAL A 202 9.13 -36.42 -11.37
C VAL A 202 9.76 -37.66 -12.01
N SER A 203 10.33 -37.52 -13.22
CA SER A 203 11.08 -38.60 -13.89
C SER A 203 12.62 -38.41 -13.80
N LYS A 204 13.37 -39.48 -14.06
CA LYS A 204 14.85 -39.51 -13.98
C LYS A 204 15.57 -39.07 -15.25
N TRP A 205 14.89 -39.00 -16.40
CA TRP A 205 15.52 -38.66 -17.68
C TRP A 205 15.27 -37.19 -18.05
N MET A 206 16.33 -36.48 -18.39
CA MET A 206 16.34 -35.03 -18.56
C MET A 206 15.48 -34.60 -19.77
N GLY A 207 14.36 -33.92 -19.52
CA GLY A 207 13.42 -33.44 -20.54
C GLY A 207 12.13 -34.27 -20.70
N GLU A 208 11.97 -35.40 -20.00
CA GLU A 208 10.70 -36.15 -20.01
C GLU A 208 9.63 -35.50 -19.11
N SER A 209 10.00 -35.02 -17.92
CA SER A 209 9.03 -34.58 -16.90
C SER A 209 8.17 -33.38 -17.31
N GLU A 210 8.69 -32.48 -18.14
CA GLU A 210 7.90 -31.39 -18.76
C GLU A 210 6.82 -31.99 -19.68
N LYS A 211 7.22 -32.91 -20.56
CA LYS A 211 6.31 -33.63 -21.46
C LYS A 211 5.28 -34.46 -20.69
N LEU A 212 5.57 -34.89 -19.45
CA LEU A 212 4.57 -35.51 -18.57
C LEU A 212 3.47 -34.51 -18.15
N VAL A 213 3.82 -33.38 -17.57
CA VAL A 213 2.85 -32.35 -17.14
C VAL A 213 2.02 -31.83 -18.32
N SER A 214 2.66 -31.58 -19.46
CA SER A 214 2.01 -31.14 -20.69
C SER A 214 0.89 -32.10 -21.13
N ASN A 215 1.19 -33.41 -21.13
CA ASN A 215 0.25 -34.44 -21.54
C ASN A 215 -0.83 -34.74 -20.48
N LEU A 216 -0.54 -34.62 -19.17
CA LEU A 216 -1.57 -34.72 -18.12
C LEU A 216 -2.68 -33.69 -18.36
N PHE A 217 -2.30 -32.43 -18.58
CA PHE A 217 -3.27 -31.38 -18.87
C PHE A 217 -3.99 -31.62 -20.20
N GLN A 218 -3.32 -32.15 -21.23
CA GLN A 218 -3.98 -32.54 -22.47
C GLN A 218 -5.03 -33.64 -22.26
N MET A 219 -4.69 -34.72 -21.54
CA MET A 219 -5.64 -35.79 -21.21
C MET A 219 -6.85 -35.30 -20.40
N ALA A 220 -6.62 -34.34 -19.50
CA ALA A 220 -7.69 -33.70 -18.73
C ALA A 220 -8.60 -32.83 -19.61
N ARG A 221 -8.06 -32.10 -20.60
CA ARG A 221 -8.83 -31.37 -21.62
C ARG A 221 -9.68 -32.32 -22.46
N ASP A 222 -9.08 -33.41 -22.96
CA ASP A 222 -9.73 -34.40 -23.82
C ASP A 222 -10.90 -35.12 -23.08
N SER A 223 -10.87 -35.15 -21.74
CA SER A 223 -11.91 -35.74 -20.87
C SER A 223 -12.76 -34.71 -20.10
N ALA A 224 -12.78 -33.43 -20.50
CA ALA A 224 -13.48 -32.37 -19.77
C ALA A 224 -15.02 -32.46 -19.88
N PRO A 225 -15.81 -32.13 -18.82
CA PRO A 225 -15.40 -31.47 -17.58
C PRO A 225 -14.65 -32.39 -16.60
N SER A 226 -13.52 -31.88 -16.12
CA SER A 226 -12.58 -32.63 -15.30
C SER A 226 -11.95 -31.77 -14.21
N ILE A 227 -11.61 -32.41 -13.10
CA ILE A 227 -10.95 -31.79 -11.95
C ILE A 227 -9.62 -32.52 -11.75
N ILE A 228 -8.52 -31.79 -11.84
CA ILE A 228 -7.19 -32.24 -11.42
C ILE A 228 -7.03 -31.86 -9.95
N PHE A 229 -6.75 -32.83 -9.08
CA PHE A 229 -6.41 -32.60 -7.68
C PHE A 229 -4.94 -32.92 -7.41
N VAL A 230 -4.21 -31.93 -6.89
CA VAL A 230 -2.81 -32.06 -6.48
C VAL A 230 -2.73 -31.89 -4.97
N ASP A 231 -2.48 -32.97 -4.24
CA ASP A 231 -2.24 -32.90 -2.80
C ASP A 231 -0.78 -32.57 -2.50
N GLU A 232 -0.52 -31.92 -1.35
CA GLU A 232 0.81 -31.47 -0.91
C GLU A 232 1.63 -30.77 -2.01
N ILE A 233 0.97 -29.87 -2.77
CA ILE A 233 1.55 -29.21 -3.95
C ILE A 233 2.84 -28.43 -3.64
N ASP A 234 3.03 -27.99 -2.40
CA ASP A 234 4.25 -27.31 -1.93
C ASP A 234 5.51 -28.18 -2.02
N SER A 235 5.40 -29.51 -2.10
CA SER A 235 6.55 -30.39 -2.32
C SER A 235 7.09 -30.40 -3.76
N LEU A 236 6.24 -30.18 -4.78
CA LEU A 236 6.67 -29.91 -6.16
C LEU A 236 6.97 -28.42 -6.40
N CYS A 237 6.25 -27.56 -5.67
CA CYS A 237 6.18 -26.14 -5.95
C CYS A 237 6.68 -25.30 -4.78
N GLY A 238 7.71 -25.74 -4.05
CA GLY A 238 8.35 -24.98 -2.98
C GLY A 238 9.02 -23.70 -3.50
N GLN A 239 9.31 -22.70 -2.64
CA GLN A 239 9.87 -21.41 -3.09
C GLN A 239 11.16 -21.55 -3.93
N ARG A 240 11.25 -20.82 -5.06
CA ARG A 240 12.50 -20.74 -5.86
C ARG A 240 13.64 -20.19 -5.01
N GLY A 241 14.78 -20.89 -5.01
CA GLY A 241 16.04 -20.39 -4.43
C GLY A 241 16.53 -21.10 -3.17
N GLU A 242 15.80 -22.08 -2.62
CA GLU A 242 16.43 -23.03 -1.68
C GLU A 242 17.49 -23.86 -2.41
N GLY A 243 18.69 -23.94 -1.84
CA GLY A 243 19.94 -24.34 -2.52
C GLY A 243 20.06 -25.81 -2.97
N ASN A 244 18.96 -26.56 -3.00
CA ASN A 244 18.86 -27.95 -3.46
C ASN A 244 17.73 -28.18 -4.49
N GLU A 245 17.07 -27.13 -5.01
CA GLU A 245 16.01 -27.26 -6.02
C GLU A 245 16.58 -27.84 -7.34
N SER A 246 16.24 -29.09 -7.64
CA SER A 246 16.66 -29.77 -8.88
C SER A 246 16.16 -29.03 -10.13
N GLU A 247 17.00 -28.96 -11.16
CA GLU A 247 16.65 -28.47 -12.50
C GLU A 247 15.37 -29.14 -13.04
N ALA A 248 15.16 -30.43 -12.75
CA ALA A 248 13.94 -31.13 -13.14
C ALA A 248 12.69 -30.55 -12.45
N SER A 249 12.79 -30.17 -11.17
CA SER A 249 11.69 -29.56 -10.40
C SER A 249 11.34 -28.16 -10.94
N ARG A 250 12.35 -27.33 -11.22
CA ARG A 250 12.16 -25.98 -11.82
C ARG A 250 11.44 -26.04 -13.17
N ARG A 251 11.77 -27.06 -13.96
CA ARG A 251 11.18 -27.35 -15.27
C ARG A 251 9.73 -27.82 -15.16
N ILE A 252 9.45 -28.85 -14.35
CA ILE A 252 8.09 -29.31 -14.00
C ILE A 252 7.21 -28.15 -13.54
N LYS A 253 7.73 -27.33 -12.61
CA LYS A 253 7.06 -26.14 -12.07
C LYS A 253 6.81 -25.07 -13.11
N THR A 254 7.74 -24.86 -14.05
CA THR A 254 7.56 -23.90 -15.15
C THR A 254 6.52 -24.41 -16.16
N GLU A 255 6.54 -25.69 -16.51
CA GLU A 255 5.50 -26.30 -17.37
C GLU A 255 4.12 -26.30 -16.69
N LEU A 256 4.05 -26.60 -15.39
CA LEU A 256 2.80 -26.53 -14.62
C LEU A 256 2.22 -25.11 -14.61
N LEU A 257 3.08 -24.09 -14.45
CA LEU A 257 2.69 -22.68 -14.56
C LEU A 257 2.14 -22.34 -15.96
N VAL A 258 2.75 -22.86 -17.04
CA VAL A 258 2.31 -22.67 -18.43
C VAL A 258 0.96 -23.35 -18.67
N GLN A 259 0.80 -24.60 -18.25
CA GLN A 259 -0.44 -25.36 -18.41
C GLN A 259 -1.61 -24.77 -17.61
N MET A 260 -1.37 -24.36 -16.36
CA MET A 260 -2.39 -23.64 -15.55
C MET A 260 -2.76 -22.28 -16.17
N GLN A 261 -1.83 -21.62 -16.86
CA GLN A 261 -2.10 -20.37 -17.57
C GLN A 261 -2.96 -20.61 -18.83
N GLY A 262 -2.79 -21.75 -19.52
CA GLY A 262 -3.60 -22.13 -20.68
C GLY A 262 -3.32 -21.28 -21.93
N VAL A 263 -2.05 -20.91 -22.14
CA VAL A 263 -1.65 -20.13 -23.31
C VAL A 263 -1.76 -21.01 -24.56
N GLY A 264 -2.65 -20.63 -25.49
CA GLY A 264 -2.80 -21.29 -26.80
C GLY A 264 -4.02 -22.21 -26.97
N THR A 265 -4.81 -22.49 -25.92
CA THR A 265 -5.98 -23.40 -26.01
C THR A 265 -7.23 -22.85 -25.32
N THR A 266 -8.41 -23.23 -25.81
CA THR A 266 -9.72 -22.65 -25.39
C THR A 266 -10.27 -23.30 -24.10
N ASP A 267 -9.44 -23.36 -23.06
CA ASP A 267 -9.65 -24.17 -21.84
C ASP A 267 -10.68 -23.58 -20.86
N GLN A 268 -11.97 -23.92 -21.03
CA GLN A 268 -13.06 -23.46 -20.14
C GLN A 268 -13.66 -24.55 -19.23
N LYS A 269 -13.14 -25.79 -19.22
CA LYS A 269 -13.77 -26.95 -18.55
C LYS A 269 -12.84 -27.85 -17.71
N VAL A 270 -11.59 -27.45 -17.48
CA VAL A 270 -10.65 -28.16 -16.59
C VAL A 270 -10.37 -27.28 -15.37
N LEU A 271 -10.54 -27.84 -14.17
CA LEU A 271 -10.33 -27.17 -12.88
C LEU A 271 -9.17 -27.81 -12.12
N VAL A 272 -8.28 -27.01 -11.53
CA VAL A 272 -7.18 -27.50 -10.69
C VAL A 272 -7.46 -27.19 -9.22
N LEU A 273 -7.83 -28.21 -8.44
CA LEU A 273 -7.86 -28.12 -6.98
C LEU A 273 -6.48 -28.51 -6.44
N ALA A 274 -5.97 -27.80 -5.45
CA ALA A 274 -4.78 -28.22 -4.72
C ALA A 274 -4.95 -28.05 -3.22
N ALA A 275 -4.24 -28.86 -2.45
CA ALA A 275 -4.21 -28.76 -0.99
C ALA A 275 -2.78 -28.63 -0.47
N THR A 276 -2.63 -27.92 0.65
CA THR A 276 -1.35 -27.81 1.37
C THR A 276 -1.58 -27.60 2.87
N ASN A 277 -0.70 -28.17 3.68
CA ASN A 277 -0.61 -27.90 5.12
C ASN A 277 0.34 -26.72 5.41
N THR A 278 1.09 -26.27 4.40
CA THR A 278 2.29 -25.44 4.52
C THR A 278 2.27 -24.30 3.47
N PRO A 279 1.20 -23.48 3.42
CA PRO A 279 0.97 -22.53 2.33
C PRO A 279 1.99 -21.37 2.21
N TYR A 280 2.88 -21.22 3.20
CA TYR A 280 4.05 -20.33 3.20
C TYR A 280 5.19 -20.88 2.34
N ALA A 281 5.39 -22.20 2.34
CA ALA A 281 6.44 -22.88 1.58
C ALA A 281 6.13 -22.91 0.08
N LEU A 282 4.85 -22.81 -0.29
CA LEU A 282 4.40 -22.75 -1.68
C LEU A 282 4.94 -21.50 -2.41
N ASP A 283 5.56 -21.74 -3.55
CA ASP A 283 6.17 -20.75 -4.43
C ASP A 283 5.21 -19.62 -4.80
N GLN A 284 5.72 -18.39 -4.82
CA GLN A 284 4.90 -17.22 -5.07
C GLN A 284 4.23 -17.24 -6.46
N ALA A 285 4.87 -17.81 -7.49
CA ALA A 285 4.27 -17.89 -8.83
C ALA A 285 3.15 -18.93 -8.89
N ILE A 286 3.35 -20.12 -8.30
CA ILE A 286 2.33 -21.16 -8.22
C ILE A 286 1.16 -20.72 -7.34
N ARG A 287 1.44 -20.11 -6.18
CA ARG A 287 0.43 -19.51 -5.29
C ARG A 287 -0.38 -18.40 -5.97
N ARG A 288 0.18 -17.70 -6.96
CA ARG A 288 -0.52 -16.72 -7.84
C ARG A 288 -1.32 -17.37 -8.99
N ARG A 289 -1.17 -18.67 -9.27
CA ARG A 289 -2.00 -19.41 -10.25
C ARG A 289 -3.22 -20.09 -9.64
N PHE A 290 -3.36 -20.06 -8.31
CA PHE A 290 -4.62 -20.40 -7.63
C PHE A 290 -5.47 -19.13 -7.45
N ASP A 291 -6.62 -19.10 -8.10
CA ASP A 291 -7.52 -17.94 -8.17
C ASP A 291 -8.14 -17.60 -6.82
N LYS A 292 -8.46 -18.61 -6.00
CA LYS A 292 -8.90 -18.45 -4.62
C LYS A 292 -8.12 -19.36 -3.68
N ARG A 293 -7.98 -18.91 -2.42
CA ARG A 293 -7.30 -19.64 -1.35
C ARG A 293 -8.20 -19.68 -0.13
N ILE A 294 -8.71 -20.84 0.23
CA ILE A 294 -9.73 -21.00 1.27
C ILE A 294 -9.06 -21.55 2.53
N TYR A 295 -9.19 -20.83 3.65
CA TYR A 295 -8.73 -21.29 4.94
C TYR A 295 -9.69 -22.34 5.52
N ILE A 296 -9.13 -23.47 5.93
CA ILE A 296 -9.84 -24.56 6.60
C ILE A 296 -9.33 -24.62 8.05
N PRO A 297 -10.01 -23.95 9.01
CA PRO A 297 -9.64 -23.96 10.43
C PRO A 297 -9.86 -25.34 11.08
N LEU A 298 -9.44 -25.46 12.35
CA LEU A 298 -9.86 -26.59 13.18
C LEU A 298 -11.39 -26.61 13.37
N PRO A 299 -12.00 -27.80 13.48
CA PRO A 299 -13.45 -27.92 13.67
C PRO A 299 -13.90 -27.33 15.02
N ASP A 300 -15.04 -26.65 15.03
CA ASP A 300 -15.68 -26.17 16.27
C ASP A 300 -16.23 -27.32 17.15
N ALA A 301 -16.74 -27.00 18.34
CA ALA A 301 -17.24 -28.02 19.26
C ALA A 301 -18.43 -28.85 18.72
N LYS A 302 -19.30 -28.28 17.87
CA LYS A 302 -20.42 -28.99 17.23
C LYS A 302 -19.94 -29.85 16.06
N ALA A 303 -18.99 -29.34 15.27
CA ALA A 303 -18.33 -30.12 14.24
C ALA A 303 -17.59 -31.33 14.85
N ARG A 304 -16.85 -31.14 15.96
CA ARG A 304 -16.20 -32.25 16.69
C ARG A 304 -17.21 -33.24 17.29
N GLN A 305 -18.32 -32.77 17.88
CA GLN A 305 -19.42 -33.63 18.35
C GLN A 305 -19.99 -34.50 17.21
N HIS A 306 -20.16 -33.92 16.02
CA HIS A 306 -20.61 -34.67 14.84
C HIS A 306 -19.56 -35.68 14.36
N MET A 307 -18.29 -35.28 14.25
CA MET A 307 -17.17 -36.16 13.88
C MET A 307 -17.02 -37.36 14.81
N PHE A 308 -17.20 -37.20 16.13
CA PHE A 308 -17.17 -38.32 17.08
C PHE A 308 -18.25 -39.37 16.81
N LYS A 309 -19.44 -38.97 16.35
CA LYS A 309 -20.51 -39.91 15.96
C LYS A 309 -20.19 -40.60 14.65
N VAL A 310 -19.79 -39.83 13.63
CA VAL A 310 -19.47 -40.34 12.29
C VAL A 310 -18.33 -41.37 12.33
N HIS A 311 -17.29 -41.14 13.12
CA HIS A 311 -16.17 -42.08 13.25
C HIS A 311 -16.46 -43.30 14.13
N LEU A 312 -17.47 -43.25 15.01
CA LEU A 312 -17.86 -44.39 15.83
C LEU A 312 -18.79 -45.36 15.07
N GLY A 313 -19.60 -44.81 14.15
CA GLY A 313 -20.47 -45.57 13.25
C GLY A 313 -21.43 -46.48 13.99
N ASP A 314 -21.68 -47.67 13.44
CA ASP A 314 -22.56 -48.70 14.03
C ASP A 314 -21.90 -49.51 15.16
N THR A 315 -20.74 -49.09 15.68
CA THR A 315 -20.01 -49.84 16.72
C THR A 315 -20.79 -49.84 18.04
N PRO A 316 -21.09 -51.00 18.66
CA PRO A 316 -21.87 -51.07 19.90
C PRO A 316 -21.29 -50.22 21.04
N HIS A 317 -22.05 -49.22 21.48
CA HIS A 317 -21.64 -48.25 22.49
C HIS A 317 -22.79 -47.84 23.42
N ASN A 318 -22.45 -47.41 24.65
CA ASN A 318 -23.43 -46.96 25.65
C ASN A 318 -23.41 -45.42 25.86
N LEU A 319 -23.01 -44.65 24.85
CA LEU A 319 -22.93 -43.18 24.89
C LEU A 319 -24.27 -42.50 24.57
N THR A 320 -24.55 -41.38 25.25
CA THR A 320 -25.72 -40.51 25.02
C THR A 320 -25.35 -39.26 24.22
N GLU A 321 -26.36 -38.53 23.72
CA GLU A 321 -26.18 -37.24 23.03
C GLU A 321 -25.38 -36.23 23.86
N SER A 322 -25.65 -36.18 25.18
CA SER A 322 -24.93 -35.30 26.13
C SER A 322 -23.47 -35.71 26.31
N ASP A 323 -23.13 -36.99 26.13
CA ASP A 323 -21.75 -37.46 26.19
C ASP A 323 -20.98 -36.99 24.95
N PHE A 324 -21.57 -37.06 23.74
CA PHE A 324 -20.95 -36.53 22.53
C PHE A 324 -20.75 -35.01 22.58
N GLU A 325 -21.70 -34.25 23.15
CA GLU A 325 -21.50 -32.81 23.40
C GLU A 325 -20.37 -32.58 24.42
N SER A 326 -20.31 -33.38 25.50
CA SER A 326 -19.21 -33.32 26.45
C SER A 326 -17.86 -33.65 25.82
N LEU A 327 -17.79 -34.58 24.86
CA LEU A 327 -16.57 -34.93 24.14
C LEU A 327 -16.14 -33.76 23.23
N GLY A 328 -17.05 -33.21 22.42
CA GLY A 328 -16.78 -32.06 21.56
C GLY A 328 -16.26 -30.83 22.32
N ARG A 329 -16.71 -30.62 23.57
CA ARG A 329 -16.18 -29.59 24.48
C ARG A 329 -14.82 -29.96 25.09
N LYS A 330 -14.61 -31.21 25.52
CA LYS A 330 -13.32 -31.66 26.11
C LYS A 330 -12.15 -31.69 25.11
N THR A 331 -12.43 -31.75 23.81
CA THR A 331 -11.41 -31.85 22.73
C THR A 331 -11.12 -30.53 22.02
N GLU A 332 -11.13 -29.42 22.75
CA GLU A 332 -10.72 -28.14 22.19
C GLU A 332 -9.27 -28.19 21.66
N GLY A 333 -9.07 -27.71 20.43
CA GLY A 333 -7.79 -27.79 19.71
C GLY A 333 -7.55 -29.10 18.95
N PHE A 334 -8.43 -30.10 19.03
CA PHE A 334 -8.30 -31.34 18.24
C PHE A 334 -8.69 -31.09 16.77
N SER A 335 -7.85 -31.57 15.85
CA SER A 335 -8.16 -31.72 14.43
C SER A 335 -9.14 -32.87 14.18
N GLY A 336 -9.68 -32.96 12.95
CA GLY A 336 -10.49 -34.12 12.55
C GLY A 336 -9.69 -35.43 12.62
N SER A 337 -8.39 -35.39 12.27
CA SER A 337 -7.48 -36.51 12.46
C SER A 337 -7.27 -36.88 13.94
N ASP A 338 -7.15 -35.91 14.84
CA ASP A 338 -7.03 -36.19 16.28
C ASP A 338 -8.30 -36.87 16.82
N VAL A 339 -9.49 -36.40 16.40
CA VAL A 339 -10.77 -37.04 16.73
C VAL A 339 -10.83 -38.47 16.17
N ALA A 340 -10.43 -38.69 14.92
CA ALA A 340 -10.41 -40.02 14.31
C ALA A 340 -9.41 -40.97 15.00
N VAL A 341 -8.22 -40.50 15.39
CA VAL A 341 -7.22 -41.27 16.14
C VAL A 341 -7.69 -41.54 17.57
N CYS A 342 -8.37 -40.59 18.22
CA CYS A 342 -9.02 -40.76 19.51
C CYS A 342 -10.05 -41.88 19.46
N VAL A 343 -11.01 -41.81 18.53
CA VAL A 343 -12.02 -42.86 18.34
C VAL A 343 -11.35 -44.19 18.02
N LYS A 344 -10.37 -44.23 17.11
CA LYS A 344 -9.66 -45.47 16.76
C LYS A 344 -8.96 -46.12 17.96
N ASP A 345 -8.32 -45.35 18.83
CA ASP A 345 -7.69 -45.89 20.05
C ASP A 345 -8.74 -46.42 21.04
N VAL A 346 -9.90 -45.75 21.15
CA VAL A 346 -11.05 -46.22 21.94
C VAL A 346 -11.68 -47.49 21.36
N LEU A 347 -11.77 -47.64 20.03
CA LEU A 347 -12.26 -48.87 19.37
C LEU A 347 -11.43 -50.11 19.78
N PHE A 348 -10.15 -49.94 20.13
CA PHE A 348 -9.27 -51.02 20.60
C PHE A 348 -9.27 -51.23 22.13
N GLU A 349 -9.79 -50.32 22.95
CA GLU A 349 -9.87 -50.51 24.41
C GLU A 349 -10.72 -51.75 24.80
N PRO A 350 -11.87 -52.07 24.17
CA PRO A 350 -12.55 -53.36 24.33
C PRO A 350 -11.67 -54.59 24.11
N VAL A 351 -10.83 -54.57 23.07
CA VAL A 351 -9.92 -55.68 22.74
C VAL A 351 -8.84 -55.81 23.80
N ARG A 352 -8.23 -54.70 24.23
CA ARG A 352 -7.25 -54.67 25.32
C ARG A 352 -7.84 -55.20 26.63
N LYS A 353 -9.04 -54.73 27.02
CA LYS A 353 -9.79 -55.25 28.18
C LYS A 353 -10.05 -56.76 28.08
N THR A 354 -10.24 -57.29 26.87
CA THR A 354 -10.47 -58.73 26.64
C THR A 354 -9.16 -59.52 26.73
N GLN A 355 -8.05 -58.96 26.25
CA GLN A 355 -6.72 -59.58 26.34
C GLN A 355 -6.17 -59.58 27.78
N ASP A 356 -6.35 -58.48 28.50
CA ASP A 356 -5.92 -58.31 29.90
C ASP A 356 -6.88 -58.98 30.90
N ALA A 357 -8.03 -59.49 30.44
CA ALA A 357 -8.99 -60.18 31.30
C ALA A 357 -8.46 -61.53 31.76
N MET A 358 -8.38 -61.70 33.08
CA MET A 358 -8.10 -62.98 33.72
C MET A 358 -9.37 -63.79 34.00
N PHE A 359 -10.55 -63.23 33.76
CA PHE A 359 -11.85 -63.82 34.08
C PHE A 359 -12.85 -63.65 32.93
N PHE A 360 -13.49 -64.74 32.53
CA PHE A 360 -14.51 -64.78 31.48
C PHE A 360 -15.76 -65.50 31.95
N VAL A 361 -16.91 -65.11 31.41
CA VAL A 361 -18.20 -65.76 31.62
C VAL A 361 -18.81 -66.14 30.27
N LYS A 362 -19.48 -67.30 30.20
CA LYS A 362 -20.28 -67.68 29.02
C LYS A 362 -21.64 -66.99 29.07
N ASN A 363 -21.98 -66.27 28.02
CA ASN A 363 -23.31 -65.69 27.83
C ASN A 363 -24.32 -66.77 27.39
N SER A 364 -25.61 -66.42 27.32
CA SER A 364 -26.71 -67.33 26.90
C SER A 364 -26.43 -68.08 25.59
N ASP A 365 -25.78 -67.41 24.64
CA ASP A 365 -25.49 -67.95 23.30
C ASP A 365 -24.19 -68.77 23.25
N GLY A 366 -23.61 -69.10 24.41
CA GLY A 366 -22.40 -69.91 24.53
C GLY A 366 -21.08 -69.17 24.24
N MET A 367 -21.14 -67.87 23.97
CA MET A 367 -19.97 -67.00 23.71
C MET A 367 -19.32 -66.52 25.02
N TRP A 368 -18.00 -66.43 25.06
CA TRP A 368 -17.21 -65.94 26.21
C TRP A 368 -17.05 -64.42 26.19
N VAL A 369 -17.35 -63.76 27.29
CA VAL A 369 -17.21 -62.30 27.47
C VAL A 369 -16.33 -62.02 28.71
N PRO A 370 -15.39 -61.06 28.66
CA PRO A 370 -14.57 -60.71 29.82
C PRO A 370 -15.41 -60.09 30.94
N CYS A 371 -15.08 -60.42 32.19
CA CYS A 371 -15.88 -60.05 33.36
C CYS A 371 -15.02 -59.78 34.61
N GLY A 372 -15.64 -59.24 35.66
CA GLY A 372 -14.97 -59.03 36.95
C GLY A 372 -14.95 -60.31 37.80
N PRO A 373 -13.96 -60.51 38.69
CA PRO A 373 -13.80 -61.73 39.51
C PRO A 373 -14.95 -61.98 40.51
N LYS A 374 -15.82 -60.98 40.74
CA LYS A 374 -16.99 -61.06 41.62
C LYS A 374 -18.30 -61.36 40.87
N GLN A 375 -18.25 -61.52 39.55
CA GLN A 375 -19.45 -61.78 38.74
C GLN A 375 -19.84 -63.27 38.84
N PRO A 376 -21.12 -63.61 39.09
CA PRO A 376 -21.56 -65.01 39.13
C PRO A 376 -21.25 -65.73 37.82
N GLY A 377 -20.65 -66.91 37.90
CA GLY A 377 -20.22 -67.68 36.72
C GLY A 377 -18.92 -67.21 36.06
N ALA A 378 -18.22 -66.22 36.62
CA ALA A 378 -16.87 -65.86 36.17
C ALA A 378 -15.88 -67.00 36.42
N ILE A 379 -15.20 -67.44 35.37
CA ILE A 379 -14.18 -68.49 35.39
C ILE A 379 -12.82 -67.83 35.16
N GLN A 380 -11.83 -68.16 36.01
CA GLN A 380 -10.46 -67.70 35.80
C GLN A 380 -9.81 -68.47 34.64
N VAL A 381 -9.63 -67.79 33.51
CA VAL A 381 -9.08 -68.35 32.26
C VAL A 381 -8.60 -67.19 31.39
N SER A 382 -7.47 -67.34 30.70
CA SER A 382 -6.98 -66.31 29.79
C SER A 382 -7.54 -66.46 28.37
N MET A 383 -7.42 -65.40 27.57
CA MET A 383 -7.74 -65.43 26.14
C MET A 383 -6.89 -66.48 25.39
N GLN A 384 -5.60 -66.64 25.74
CA GLN A 384 -4.74 -67.66 25.12
C GLN A 384 -5.17 -69.08 25.51
N ASP A 385 -5.60 -69.32 26.75
CA ASP A 385 -6.08 -70.64 27.20
C ASP A 385 -7.37 -71.04 26.45
N LEU A 386 -8.28 -70.09 26.22
CA LEU A 386 -9.49 -70.33 25.43
C LEU A 386 -9.14 -70.60 23.95
N ALA A 387 -8.16 -69.88 23.40
CA ALA A 387 -7.69 -70.11 22.04
C ALA A 387 -7.01 -71.47 21.86
N ALA A 388 -6.17 -71.90 22.81
CA ALA A 388 -5.54 -73.23 22.81
C ALA A 388 -6.55 -74.38 22.93
N ARG A 389 -7.75 -74.11 23.47
CA ARG A 389 -8.89 -75.04 23.50
C ARG A 389 -9.73 -75.04 22.22
N GLY A 390 -9.34 -74.28 21.19
CA GLY A 390 -10.08 -74.13 19.94
C GLY A 390 -11.30 -73.21 20.02
N GLU A 391 -11.53 -72.54 21.15
CA GLU A 391 -12.73 -71.71 21.39
C GLU A 391 -12.52 -70.22 21.03
N ALA A 392 -11.44 -69.88 20.31
CA ALA A 392 -11.08 -68.52 19.94
C ALA A 392 -12.20 -67.76 19.20
N SER A 393 -12.94 -68.44 18.32
CA SER A 393 -14.04 -67.87 17.54
C SER A 393 -15.29 -67.56 18.37
N LYS A 394 -15.34 -68.01 19.63
CA LYS A 394 -16.47 -67.79 20.54
C LYS A 394 -16.22 -66.68 21.57
N ILE A 395 -15.15 -65.89 21.43
CA ILE A 395 -14.82 -64.79 22.34
C ILE A 395 -15.40 -63.48 21.80
N LEU A 396 -16.10 -62.71 22.63
CA LEU A 396 -16.68 -61.41 22.29
C LEU A 396 -16.12 -60.29 23.20
N PRO A 397 -15.72 -59.14 22.62
CA PRO A 397 -15.30 -57.97 23.39
C PRO A 397 -16.52 -57.19 23.96
N PRO A 398 -16.33 -56.41 25.04
CA PRO A 398 -17.39 -55.60 25.64
C PRO A 398 -17.70 -54.33 24.82
N PRO A 399 -18.90 -53.72 24.96
CA PRO A 399 -19.24 -52.47 24.27
C PRO A 399 -18.46 -51.26 24.79
N ILE A 400 -18.39 -50.21 23.97
CA ILE A 400 -17.62 -48.99 24.26
C ILE A 400 -18.37 -48.08 25.26
N SER A 401 -17.62 -47.50 26.19
CA SER A 401 -18.15 -46.67 27.28
C SER A 401 -17.49 -45.30 27.38
N ARG A 402 -18.14 -44.35 28.07
CA ARG A 402 -17.59 -43.00 28.30
C ARG A 402 -16.23 -43.01 29.01
N THR A 403 -16.01 -43.95 29.93
CA THR A 403 -14.75 -44.08 30.65
C THR A 403 -13.58 -44.51 29.75
N ASP A 404 -13.85 -45.12 28.60
CA ASP A 404 -12.82 -45.44 27.60
C ASP A 404 -12.35 -44.18 26.88
N PHE A 405 -13.28 -43.30 26.49
CA PHE A 405 -12.95 -41.98 25.97
C PHE A 405 -12.21 -41.12 26.99
N ASP A 406 -12.67 -41.06 28.25
CA ASP A 406 -11.98 -40.28 29.29
C ASP A 406 -10.56 -40.81 29.57
N LYS A 407 -10.33 -42.14 29.52
CA LYS A 407 -9.01 -42.76 29.63
C LYS A 407 -8.09 -42.41 28.45
N VAL A 408 -8.59 -42.46 27.22
CA VAL A 408 -7.82 -42.11 26.02
C VAL A 408 -7.52 -40.61 25.97
N LEU A 409 -8.49 -39.76 26.28
CA LEU A 409 -8.33 -38.30 26.30
C LEU A 409 -7.37 -37.81 27.39
N ALA A 410 -7.26 -38.50 28.54
CA ALA A 410 -6.28 -38.17 29.56
C ALA A 410 -4.83 -38.25 29.03
N ARG A 411 -4.53 -39.23 28.17
CA ARG A 411 -3.20 -39.46 27.57
C ARG A 411 -2.98 -38.73 26.24
N GLN A 412 -4.04 -38.45 25.48
CA GLN A 412 -3.91 -37.74 24.20
C GLN A 412 -3.73 -36.22 24.37
N ARG A 413 -3.09 -35.62 23.37
CA ARG A 413 -2.84 -34.19 23.23
C ARG A 413 -3.15 -33.81 21.78
N PRO A 414 -3.63 -32.59 21.50
CA PRO A 414 -3.85 -32.15 20.12
C PRO A 414 -2.52 -32.17 19.34
N THR A 415 -2.54 -32.66 18.10
CA THR A 415 -1.33 -32.67 17.25
C THR A 415 -1.01 -31.30 16.67
N VAL A 416 -2.01 -30.43 16.53
CA VAL A 416 -1.82 -29.04 16.09
C VAL A 416 -1.61 -28.15 17.32
N SER A 417 -0.44 -27.52 17.41
CA SER A 417 -0.13 -26.59 18.49
C SER A 417 -0.76 -25.21 18.27
N LYS A 418 -0.87 -24.40 19.34
CA LYS A 418 -1.36 -23.02 19.21
C LYS A 418 -0.46 -22.16 18.30
N SER A 419 0.85 -22.39 18.32
CA SER A 419 1.79 -21.74 17.39
C SER A 419 1.53 -22.10 15.93
N ASP A 420 1.11 -23.33 15.63
CA ASP A 420 0.77 -23.74 14.25
C ASP A 420 -0.54 -23.04 13.80
N LEU A 421 -1.50 -22.91 14.72
CA LEU A 421 -2.74 -22.15 14.48
C LEU A 421 -2.45 -20.67 14.28
N GLU A 422 -1.61 -20.04 15.10
CA GLU A 422 -1.21 -18.65 14.92
C GLU A 422 -0.50 -18.40 13.59
N VAL A 423 0.29 -19.38 13.11
CA VAL A 423 0.89 -19.35 11.77
C VAL A 423 -0.20 -19.33 10.70
N HIS A 424 -1.23 -20.18 10.83
CA HIS A 424 -2.39 -20.22 9.93
C HIS A 424 -3.34 -19.02 10.04
N GLU A 425 -3.62 -18.50 11.24
CA GLU A 425 -4.39 -17.28 11.45
C GLU A 425 -3.66 -16.05 10.92
N ARG A 426 -2.33 -16.02 11.02
CA ARG A 426 -1.49 -14.99 10.40
C ARG A 426 -1.55 -15.09 8.88
N PHE A 427 -1.44 -16.29 8.30
CA PHE A 427 -1.70 -16.48 6.87
C PHE A 427 -3.14 -16.08 6.49
N THR A 428 -4.12 -16.29 7.36
CA THR A 428 -5.52 -15.92 7.11
C THR A 428 -5.77 -14.42 7.33
N LYS A 429 -4.93 -13.73 8.08
CA LYS A 429 -4.98 -12.26 8.27
C LYS A 429 -4.17 -11.51 7.23
N GLU A 430 -3.18 -12.16 6.63
CA GLU A 430 -2.32 -11.63 5.56
C GLU A 430 -2.80 -12.05 4.15
N PHE A 431 -3.48 -13.20 4.05
CA PHE A 431 -3.88 -13.86 2.78
C PHE A 431 -5.25 -14.61 2.88
N GLY A 432 -6.13 -14.24 3.82
CA GLY A 432 -7.49 -14.79 4.04
C GLY A 432 -8.50 -13.72 4.52
N GLU A 433 -9.68 -14.12 5.06
CA GLU A 433 -10.90 -13.30 4.91
C GLU A 433 -11.62 -12.69 6.16
N GLU A 434 -11.28 -12.95 7.44
CA GLU A 434 -12.26 -12.75 8.56
C GLU A 434 -12.11 -11.60 9.60
N GLY A 435 -11.18 -11.68 10.59
CA GLY A 435 -11.47 -11.20 11.98
C GLY A 435 -11.15 -9.75 12.42
N VAL A 436 -12.16 -8.96 12.85
CA VAL A 436 -12.04 -7.54 13.34
C VAL A 436 -13.09 -7.13 14.43
N GLU A 437 -13.05 -7.62 15.69
CA GLU A 437 -14.19 -7.36 16.64
C GLU A 437 -13.93 -6.82 18.08
N LYS A 438 -13.37 -7.59 19.03
CA LYS A 438 -14.14 -7.92 20.27
C LYS A 438 -13.71 -7.43 21.69
N ALA A 439 -13.33 -6.16 21.96
CA ALA A 439 -12.93 -5.74 23.33
C ALA A 439 -13.25 -4.29 23.80
N GLN A 440 -14.39 -4.07 24.48
CA GLN A 440 -14.72 -2.87 25.28
C GLN A 440 -15.68 -3.20 26.44
N ALA A 441 -15.35 -2.88 27.71
CA ALA A 441 -16.32 -2.84 28.82
C ALA A 441 -15.82 -2.16 30.13
N LEU A 442 -16.61 -1.18 30.62
CA LEU A 442 -16.89 -0.84 32.05
C LEU A 442 -16.16 0.25 32.86
N SER A 443 -15.22 1.02 32.32
CA SER A 443 -14.88 2.36 32.86
C SER A 443 -14.91 3.38 31.73
N LEU A 444 -15.46 4.57 31.97
CA LEU A 444 -15.48 5.65 30.97
C LEU A 444 -14.30 6.61 31.19
N HIS A 445 -14.42 7.78 31.84
CA HIS A 445 -13.29 8.73 31.94
C HIS A 445 -13.22 9.53 33.25
N HIS A 446 -12.03 10.02 33.61
CA HIS A 446 -11.79 11.03 34.65
C HIS A 446 -11.29 12.35 34.02
N TYR A 447 -11.64 13.50 34.59
CA TYR A 447 -11.31 14.84 34.09
C TYR A 447 -10.64 15.69 35.18
N SER A 448 -9.34 15.95 35.07
CA SER A 448 -8.56 16.57 36.15
C SER A 448 -7.70 17.78 35.74
N LYS A 449 -7.84 18.27 34.50
CA LYS A 449 -6.86 19.19 33.88
C LYS A 449 -7.31 20.64 33.64
N SER A 450 -8.61 20.94 33.76
CA SER A 450 -9.13 22.32 33.52
C SER A 450 -10.27 22.68 34.47
N PHE A 451 -11.01 21.66 34.90
CA PHE A 451 -11.84 21.60 36.10
C PHE A 451 -11.68 20.18 36.66
N GLN A 452 -12.13 19.94 37.89
CA GLN A 452 -12.05 18.62 38.53
C GLN A 452 -13.41 17.91 38.44
N GLY A 453 -13.44 16.69 37.90
CA GLY A 453 -14.65 15.89 37.71
C GLY A 453 -14.38 14.50 37.12
N PHE A 454 -15.42 13.69 36.93
CA PHE A 454 -15.31 12.34 36.34
C PHE A 454 -16.64 11.90 35.70
N SER A 455 -16.59 10.89 34.82
CA SER A 455 -17.77 10.22 34.25
C SER A 455 -17.79 8.74 34.65
N ALA A 456 -18.82 8.39 35.43
CA ALA A 456 -19.05 7.05 35.93
C ALA A 456 -20.50 6.63 35.69
N LYS A 457 -20.76 5.32 35.70
CA LYS A 457 -22.11 4.76 35.62
C LYS A 457 -22.64 4.56 37.05
N LEU A 458 -23.38 5.56 37.55
CA LEU A 458 -23.88 5.64 38.94
C LEU A 458 -25.40 5.48 39.02
N THR A 459 -25.93 5.15 40.19
CA THR A 459 -27.38 5.20 40.45
C THR A 459 -27.85 6.61 40.83
N PRO A 460 -29.15 6.94 40.69
CA PRO A 460 -29.66 8.28 40.96
C PRO A 460 -29.41 8.76 42.39
N GLU A 461 -29.60 7.90 43.40
CA GLU A 461 -29.40 8.24 44.82
C GLU A 461 -27.92 8.55 45.11
N GLN A 462 -27.00 7.80 44.49
CA GLN A 462 -25.56 8.02 44.60
C GLN A 462 -25.14 9.34 43.95
N ALA A 463 -25.73 9.69 42.81
CA ALA A 463 -25.46 10.96 42.13
C ALA A 463 -25.98 12.16 42.94
N GLN A 464 -27.10 12.01 43.65
CA GLN A 464 -27.69 13.10 44.44
C GLN A 464 -26.92 13.35 45.76
N LEU A 465 -26.52 12.29 46.47
CA LEU A 465 -25.62 12.40 47.63
C LEU A 465 -24.26 13.04 47.29
N LEU A 466 -23.78 12.85 46.06
CA LEU A 466 -22.58 13.53 45.56
C LEU A 466 -22.84 15.01 45.21
N ALA A 467 -24.05 15.36 44.74
CA ALA A 467 -24.43 16.73 44.37
C ALA A 467 -24.73 17.63 45.58
N GLU A 468 -25.13 17.05 46.72
CA GLU A 468 -25.40 17.78 47.97
C GLU A 468 -24.12 18.14 48.76
N ASN A 469 -22.96 17.67 48.30
CA ASN A 469 -21.66 17.99 48.90
C ASN A 469 -21.17 19.36 48.39
N GLU A 470 -20.88 20.31 49.29
CA GLU A 470 -20.47 21.69 48.96
C GLU A 470 -19.24 21.81 48.03
N ALA A 471 -18.40 20.77 47.95
CA ALA A 471 -17.25 20.73 47.05
C ALA A 471 -17.60 20.35 45.59
N VAL A 472 -18.85 19.94 45.30
CA VAL A 472 -19.28 19.44 43.99
C VAL A 472 -20.13 20.50 43.27
N VAL A 473 -19.54 21.15 42.28
CA VAL A 473 -20.09 22.36 41.63
C VAL A 473 -21.34 22.07 40.79
N SER A 474 -21.44 20.89 40.15
CA SER A 474 -22.65 20.45 39.44
C SER A 474 -22.60 18.95 39.13
N VAL A 475 -23.77 18.30 39.03
CA VAL A 475 -23.93 16.91 38.59
C VAL A 475 -25.04 16.85 37.55
N PHE A 476 -24.78 16.23 36.39
CA PHE A 476 -25.77 16.09 35.32
C PHE A 476 -25.58 14.79 34.52
N VAL A 477 -26.67 14.27 33.96
CA VAL A 477 -26.68 13.00 33.22
C VAL A 477 -26.08 13.18 31.82
N SER A 478 -25.05 12.39 31.50
CA SER A 478 -24.43 12.35 30.18
C SER A 478 -25.40 11.88 29.09
N LYS A 479 -25.34 12.49 27.89
CA LYS A 479 -26.20 12.17 26.74
C LYS A 479 -25.34 11.85 25.51
N MET A 480 -25.71 10.81 24.77
CA MET A 480 -24.96 10.31 23.61
C MET A 480 -25.10 11.19 22.35
N LYS A 481 -24.04 11.24 21.54
CA LYS A 481 -24.00 11.77 20.17
C LYS A 481 -23.26 10.79 19.23
N LYS A 482 -23.48 10.93 17.93
CA LYS A 482 -22.99 10.13 16.78
C LYS A 482 -22.58 11.14 15.68
N LEU A 483 -21.78 10.85 14.63
CA LEU A 483 -20.94 9.73 14.18
C LEU A 483 -20.07 10.37 13.07
N ASP A 484 -18.76 10.14 13.02
CA ASP A 484 -17.89 10.85 12.06
C ASP A 484 -17.33 9.92 10.96
N THR A 485 -16.72 10.51 9.92
CA THR A 485 -16.05 9.76 8.84
C THR A 485 -14.50 9.85 8.78
N THR A 486 -13.69 9.74 9.84
CA THR A 486 -13.92 10.08 11.26
C THR A 486 -13.32 11.41 11.68
N HIS A 487 -12.67 12.20 10.80
CA HIS A 487 -12.26 13.54 11.22
C HIS A 487 -11.90 14.60 10.17
N SER A 488 -11.29 14.31 9.01
CA SER A 488 -10.65 15.40 8.22
C SER A 488 -11.66 16.42 7.64
N TRP A 489 -12.78 15.94 7.11
CA TRP A 489 -13.87 16.80 6.61
C TRP A 489 -14.71 17.41 7.72
N ASP A 490 -14.71 16.77 8.89
CA ASP A 490 -15.47 17.16 10.06
C ASP A 490 -14.72 18.29 10.83
N PHE A 491 -13.37 18.20 10.87
CA PHE A 491 -12.41 19.25 11.26
C PHE A 491 -12.49 20.48 10.34
N LEU A 492 -12.67 20.27 9.03
CA LEU A 492 -12.98 21.33 8.06
C LEU A 492 -14.42 21.86 8.17
N ALA A 493 -15.19 21.42 9.17
CA ALA A 493 -16.51 21.90 9.56
C ALA A 493 -17.59 21.80 8.47
N ILE A 494 -17.48 20.84 7.55
CA ILE A 494 -18.46 20.67 6.46
C ILE A 494 -19.84 20.21 6.98
N ASP A 495 -19.89 19.44 8.07
CA ASP A 495 -21.15 18.87 8.60
C ASP A 495 -21.71 19.61 9.84
N SER A 496 -20.99 20.58 10.42
CA SER A 496 -21.29 21.09 11.77
C SER A 496 -22.22 22.31 11.85
N VAL A 497 -22.79 22.77 10.71
CA VAL A 497 -23.69 23.94 10.68
C VAL A 497 -25.13 23.53 10.37
N ASN A 498 -25.93 23.29 11.43
CA ASN A 498 -27.37 23.02 11.36
C ASN A 498 -28.24 24.14 10.70
N GLN A 499 -27.65 25.26 10.29
CA GLN A 499 -28.31 26.29 9.47
C GLN A 499 -28.16 26.04 7.95
N TYR A 500 -27.30 25.11 7.52
CA TYR A 500 -27.12 24.75 6.12
C TYR A 500 -27.11 23.22 5.92
N ASN A 501 -28.31 22.61 5.95
CA ASN A 501 -28.57 21.25 5.40
C ASN A 501 -28.43 21.20 3.86
N HIS A 502 -27.49 21.97 3.30
CA HIS A 502 -27.34 22.33 1.90
C HIS A 502 -25.86 22.43 1.48
N LEU A 503 -24.91 21.88 2.24
CA LEU A 503 -23.50 21.76 1.83
C LEU A 503 -23.21 20.49 0.99
N SER A 504 -24.18 19.59 0.86
CA SER A 504 -24.19 18.65 -0.27
C SER A 504 -24.13 19.46 -1.57
N MET A 505 -23.15 19.17 -2.44
CA MET A 505 -23.21 19.57 -3.85
C MET A 505 -24.64 19.42 -4.36
N ASP A 506 -25.16 20.37 -5.15
CA ASP A 506 -26.44 20.14 -5.82
C ASP A 506 -26.33 18.81 -6.57
N SER A 507 -27.22 17.86 -6.28
CA SER A 507 -27.28 16.55 -6.94
C SER A 507 -27.38 16.62 -8.48
N LYS A 508 -27.64 17.81 -9.05
CA LYS A 508 -27.62 18.12 -10.48
C LYS A 508 -26.26 18.63 -11.00
N SER A 509 -25.34 18.97 -10.11
CA SER A 509 -24.04 19.57 -10.44
C SER A 509 -23.07 18.52 -10.97
N ASN A 510 -23.06 18.38 -12.29
CA ASN A 510 -22.20 17.46 -13.04
C ASN A 510 -20.76 17.98 -13.13
N ILE A 511 -20.12 18.25 -12.00
CA ILE A 511 -18.72 18.68 -11.89
C ILE A 511 -17.79 17.47 -12.11
N ILE A 512 -16.72 17.69 -12.85
CA ILE A 512 -15.72 16.69 -13.21
C ILE A 512 -14.36 17.14 -12.70
N VAL A 513 -13.71 16.30 -11.89
CA VAL A 513 -12.36 16.53 -11.36
C VAL A 513 -11.39 15.57 -12.04
N GLY A 514 -10.40 16.13 -12.73
CA GLY A 514 -9.27 15.42 -13.32
C GLY A 514 -8.21 15.13 -12.27
N VAL A 515 -7.71 13.92 -12.22
CA VAL A 515 -6.65 13.50 -11.29
C VAL A 515 -5.48 12.97 -12.12
N ILE A 516 -4.36 13.70 -12.11
CA ILE A 516 -3.12 13.30 -12.77
C ILE A 516 -2.18 12.77 -11.69
N ASP A 517 -1.97 11.45 -11.68
CA ASP A 517 -1.36 10.72 -10.55
C ASP A 517 -0.90 9.31 -11.00
N GLY A 518 -0.65 8.39 -10.07
CA GLY A 518 -0.31 6.96 -10.32
C GLY A 518 -1.46 6.07 -10.83
N GLY A 519 -2.65 6.63 -11.02
CA GLY A 519 -3.85 5.93 -11.53
C GLY A 519 -4.98 5.81 -10.50
N VAL A 520 -5.87 4.84 -10.69
CA VAL A 520 -6.95 4.52 -9.74
C VAL A 520 -7.13 3.01 -9.55
N TRP A 521 -7.56 2.59 -8.37
CA TRP A 521 -8.04 1.22 -8.12
C TRP A 521 -9.58 1.17 -8.19
N PRO A 522 -10.19 0.93 -9.37
CA PRO A 522 -11.62 1.18 -9.61
C PRO A 522 -12.55 0.31 -8.77
N GLU A 523 -12.12 -0.87 -8.31
CA GLU A 523 -12.91 -1.76 -7.45
C GLU A 523 -12.98 -1.28 -5.98
N SER A 524 -12.26 -0.21 -5.60
CA SER A 524 -12.40 0.33 -4.26
C SER A 524 -13.84 0.78 -4.02
N LYS A 525 -14.39 0.45 -2.85
CA LYS A 525 -15.74 0.87 -2.44
C LYS A 525 -15.93 2.39 -2.52
N SER A 526 -14.84 3.16 -2.42
CA SER A 526 -14.82 4.62 -2.57
C SER A 526 -15.12 5.12 -3.98
N PHE A 527 -15.10 4.28 -5.02
CA PHE A 527 -15.40 4.68 -6.40
C PHE A 527 -16.73 4.11 -6.92
N SER A 528 -17.67 3.79 -6.01
CA SER A 528 -19.01 3.37 -6.41
C SER A 528 -19.76 4.51 -7.12
N ASP A 529 -20.22 4.24 -8.34
CA ASP A 529 -21.01 5.16 -9.17
C ASP A 529 -22.49 5.30 -8.73
N LYS A 530 -22.89 4.56 -7.70
CA LYS A 530 -24.26 4.42 -7.22
C LYS A 530 -24.85 5.77 -6.78
N GLY A 531 -25.70 6.32 -7.64
CA GLY A 531 -26.42 7.58 -7.40
C GLY A 531 -25.93 8.78 -8.23
N LEU A 532 -24.82 8.65 -8.97
CA LEU A 532 -24.29 9.74 -9.80
C LEU A 532 -25.04 9.94 -11.13
N GLY A 533 -25.78 8.93 -11.60
CA GLY A 533 -26.48 9.00 -12.89
C GLY A 533 -25.54 9.07 -14.12
N PRO A 534 -26.07 9.24 -15.34
CA PRO A 534 -25.32 9.10 -16.59
C PRO A 534 -24.25 10.18 -16.77
N VAL A 535 -23.13 9.81 -17.40
CA VAL A 535 -21.99 10.70 -17.69
C VAL A 535 -22.44 11.97 -18.44
N PRO A 536 -21.90 13.17 -18.12
CA PRO A 536 -22.42 14.42 -18.66
C PRO A 536 -22.03 14.56 -20.13
N LYS A 537 -22.99 14.87 -21.01
CA LYS A 537 -22.77 14.97 -22.47
C LYS A 537 -21.68 15.95 -22.94
N ARG A 538 -21.21 16.84 -22.06
CA ARG A 538 -20.09 17.77 -22.33
C ARG A 538 -18.71 17.12 -22.19
N PHE A 539 -18.61 16.02 -21.46
CA PHE A 539 -17.37 15.30 -21.24
C PHE A 539 -17.01 14.55 -22.51
N LYS A 540 -15.76 14.68 -22.95
CA LYS A 540 -15.26 14.03 -24.18
C LYS A 540 -14.21 12.94 -23.92
N GLY A 541 -13.96 12.61 -22.65
CA GLY A 541 -12.93 11.65 -22.30
C GLY A 541 -13.23 10.25 -22.82
N GLU A 542 -12.18 9.64 -23.35
CA GLU A 542 -12.22 8.29 -23.89
C GLU A 542 -11.86 7.25 -22.82
N CYS A 543 -12.57 6.13 -22.83
CA CYS A 543 -12.32 5.00 -21.94
C CYS A 543 -11.18 4.14 -22.53
N VAL A 544 -9.92 4.36 -22.11
CA VAL A 544 -8.80 3.58 -22.65
C VAL A 544 -8.70 2.23 -21.93
N THR A 545 -8.93 1.14 -22.66
CA THR A 545 -8.73 -0.22 -22.13
C THR A 545 -7.25 -0.54 -21.97
N GLY A 546 -6.91 -1.34 -20.96
CA GLY A 546 -5.56 -1.84 -20.77
C GLY A 546 -5.51 -3.08 -19.89
N GLU A 547 -4.33 -3.39 -19.38
CA GLU A 547 -4.13 -4.51 -18.46
C GLU A 547 -5.03 -4.40 -17.23
N ASN A 548 -5.87 -5.41 -17.01
CA ASN A 548 -6.89 -5.45 -15.95
C ASN A 548 -7.74 -4.17 -15.87
N PHE A 549 -8.06 -3.53 -17.01
CA PHE A 549 -8.83 -2.30 -17.06
C PHE A 549 -9.74 -2.27 -18.28
N THR A 550 -11.05 -2.16 -18.05
CA THR A 550 -12.08 -2.33 -19.07
C THR A 550 -12.78 -1.02 -19.43
N LEU A 551 -13.60 -1.03 -20.49
CA LEU A 551 -14.44 0.11 -20.87
C LEU A 551 -15.43 0.52 -19.77
N ALA A 552 -15.76 -0.36 -18.81
CA ALA A 552 -16.62 -0.02 -17.69
C ALA A 552 -15.90 0.83 -16.62
N ASP A 553 -14.57 0.70 -16.52
CA ASP A 553 -13.73 1.41 -15.54
C ASP A 553 -13.30 2.81 -16.05
N CYS A 554 -13.39 3.02 -17.37
CA CYS A 554 -13.32 4.28 -18.13
C CYS A 554 -12.38 5.40 -17.61
N ASN A 555 -11.07 5.30 -17.90
CA ASN A 555 -10.05 6.32 -17.60
C ASN A 555 -8.88 6.24 -18.62
N ARG A 556 -7.88 7.15 -18.52
CA ARG A 556 -6.72 7.24 -19.44
C ARG A 556 -5.37 6.95 -18.76
N PHE A 557 -4.36 6.56 -19.53
CA PHE A 557 -2.97 6.37 -19.07
C PHE A 557 -1.92 6.71 -20.13
N TYR A 558 -0.75 7.14 -19.68
CA TYR A 558 0.39 7.61 -20.47
C TYR A 558 1.66 6.97 -19.91
N TYR A 559 2.55 6.49 -20.79
CA TYR A 559 3.76 5.76 -20.40
C TYR A 559 4.92 5.92 -21.39
N LYS A 560 4.71 6.67 -22.48
CA LYS A 560 5.67 6.71 -23.60
C LYS A 560 6.81 7.66 -23.33
N GLY A 561 6.57 8.72 -22.55
CA GLY A 561 7.62 9.59 -22.03
C GLY A 561 8.53 8.81 -21.09
N PHE A 562 7.94 8.14 -20.11
CA PHE A 562 8.65 7.30 -19.14
C PHE A 562 9.52 6.24 -19.82
N GLU A 563 8.98 5.50 -20.80
CA GLU A 563 9.76 4.46 -21.49
C GLU A 563 10.88 5.01 -22.39
N ALA A 564 10.72 6.22 -22.94
CA ALA A 564 11.76 6.87 -23.72
C ALA A 564 12.94 7.38 -22.85
N GLU A 565 12.64 7.76 -21.60
CA GLU A 565 13.60 8.33 -20.66
C GLU A 565 14.31 7.27 -19.82
N PHE A 566 13.56 6.29 -19.30
CA PHE A 566 14.04 5.28 -18.35
C PHE A 566 14.08 3.84 -18.90
N GLY A 567 13.61 3.63 -20.13
CA GLY A 567 13.47 2.29 -20.73
C GLY A 567 12.16 1.59 -20.36
N ALA A 568 11.94 0.41 -20.95
CA ALA A 568 10.69 -0.33 -20.82
C ALA A 568 10.29 -0.58 -19.35
N LEU A 569 8.99 -0.43 -19.02
CA LEU A 569 8.46 -0.57 -17.66
C LEU A 569 8.84 -1.91 -16.99
N GLU A 570 8.97 -2.99 -17.78
CA GLU A 570 9.38 -4.32 -17.34
C GLU A 570 10.78 -4.34 -16.69
N SER A 571 11.67 -3.40 -17.05
CA SER A 571 13.05 -3.35 -16.56
C SER A 571 13.19 -2.95 -15.08
N PHE A 572 12.16 -2.32 -14.51
CA PHE A 572 12.18 -1.81 -13.13
C PHE A 572 11.98 -2.88 -12.05
N GLY A 573 11.54 -4.10 -12.41
CA GLY A 573 11.33 -5.20 -11.47
C GLY A 573 10.22 -5.01 -10.42
N LYS A 574 9.54 -3.86 -10.43
CA LYS A 574 8.40 -3.52 -9.55
C LYS A 574 7.05 -3.89 -10.21
N PRO A 575 5.98 -4.12 -9.44
CA PRO A 575 4.64 -4.30 -10.00
C PRO A 575 4.11 -3.03 -10.69
N PHE A 576 3.55 -3.18 -11.89
CA PHE A 576 2.83 -2.14 -12.61
C PHE A 576 1.67 -2.77 -13.40
N PHE A 577 0.81 -1.92 -13.96
CA PHE A 577 -0.22 -2.31 -14.93
C PHE A 577 -0.15 -1.39 -16.13
N ARG A 578 -0.13 -1.93 -17.36
CA ARG A 578 -0.26 -1.14 -18.60
C ARG A 578 -1.73 -0.71 -18.83
N SER A 579 -2.22 0.11 -17.91
CA SER A 579 -3.56 0.70 -17.86
C SER A 579 -3.62 1.86 -16.87
N ALA A 580 -4.78 2.52 -16.76
CA ALA A 580 -5.06 3.52 -15.72
C ALA A 580 -5.13 2.93 -14.28
N ARG A 581 -4.93 1.61 -14.11
CA ARG A 581 -4.94 0.95 -12.81
C ARG A 581 -3.75 1.37 -11.94
N ASP A 582 -4.06 1.70 -10.70
CA ASP A 582 -3.09 2.08 -9.68
C ASP A 582 -2.36 0.87 -9.09
N SER A 583 -1.03 0.86 -9.20
CA SER A 583 -0.14 -0.15 -8.60
C SER A 583 0.59 0.34 -7.35
N ASP A 584 0.50 1.64 -7.04
CA ASP A 584 1.25 2.32 -5.97
C ASP A 584 0.36 2.78 -4.80
N GLY A 585 -0.92 3.00 -5.04
CA GLY A 585 -1.89 3.39 -4.03
C GLY A 585 -2.04 4.90 -3.85
N HIS A 586 -1.02 5.69 -4.19
CA HIS A 586 -1.07 7.15 -4.07
C HIS A 586 -2.22 7.76 -4.88
N GLY A 587 -2.40 7.35 -6.14
CA GLY A 587 -3.48 7.85 -7.00
C GLY A 587 -4.88 7.48 -6.51
N SER A 588 -5.06 6.28 -5.96
CA SER A 588 -6.31 5.88 -5.31
C SER A 588 -6.59 6.68 -4.04
N HIS A 589 -5.55 7.02 -3.28
CA HIS A 589 -5.64 7.81 -2.05
C HIS A 589 -6.04 9.26 -2.34
N THR A 590 -5.39 9.89 -3.33
CA THR A 590 -5.70 11.26 -3.75
C THR A 590 -7.09 11.34 -4.40
N ALA A 591 -7.41 10.44 -5.33
CA ALA A 591 -8.72 10.40 -6.00
C ALA A 591 -9.89 10.18 -5.02
N SER A 592 -9.75 9.25 -4.07
CA SER A 592 -10.79 8.99 -3.06
C SER A 592 -10.91 10.11 -2.02
N THR A 593 -9.83 10.84 -1.72
CA THR A 593 -9.88 12.05 -0.91
C THR A 593 -10.71 13.15 -1.59
N ILE A 594 -10.70 13.23 -2.93
CA ILE A 594 -11.52 14.19 -3.69
C ILE A 594 -12.99 13.77 -3.70
N GLY A 595 -13.27 12.65 -4.38
CA GLY A 595 -14.61 12.25 -4.81
C GLY A 595 -15.05 10.89 -4.30
N GLY A 596 -14.40 10.38 -3.25
CA GLY A 596 -14.74 9.09 -2.65
C GLY A 596 -16.19 9.05 -2.18
N SER A 597 -16.95 8.03 -2.61
CA SER A 597 -18.26 7.73 -2.05
C SER A 597 -18.17 7.39 -0.57
N VAL A 598 -19.30 7.45 0.14
CA VAL A 598 -19.36 7.16 1.57
C VAL A 598 -19.21 5.66 1.82
N VAL A 599 -18.15 5.25 2.53
CA VAL A 599 -17.85 3.84 2.86
C VAL A 599 -17.77 3.67 4.38
N ASP A 600 -18.72 2.94 4.95
CA ASP A 600 -18.77 2.72 6.40
C ASP A 600 -17.78 1.65 6.91
N ASN A 601 -17.40 1.77 8.19
CA ASN A 601 -16.62 0.77 8.95
C ASN A 601 -15.22 0.46 8.36
N VAL A 602 -14.56 1.48 7.80
CA VAL A 602 -13.16 1.44 7.34
C VAL A 602 -12.18 1.62 8.49
N SER A 603 -10.94 1.16 8.32
CA SER A 603 -9.81 1.44 9.23
C SER A 603 -8.49 1.02 8.58
N TYR A 604 -7.37 1.52 9.08
CA TYR A 604 -6.04 0.97 8.79
C TYR A 604 -5.60 0.10 9.97
N PHE A 605 -5.75 -1.23 9.87
CA PHE A 605 -5.51 -2.18 10.96
C PHE A 605 -6.24 -1.84 12.28
N GLY A 606 -7.46 -1.28 12.21
CA GLY A 606 -8.21 -0.80 13.38
C GLY A 606 -7.86 0.62 13.84
N ILE A 607 -6.74 1.19 13.36
CA ILE A 607 -6.40 2.61 13.54
C ILE A 607 -7.32 3.46 12.67
N ALA A 608 -7.72 4.63 13.17
CA ALA A 608 -8.63 5.57 12.49
C ALA A 608 -9.99 4.95 12.09
N LYS A 609 -10.48 3.95 12.85
CA LYS A 609 -11.76 3.29 12.54
C LYS A 609 -12.90 4.30 12.40
N GLY A 610 -13.68 4.19 11.33
CA GLY A 610 -14.69 5.17 10.98
C GLY A 610 -15.48 4.81 9.73
N THR A 611 -16.25 5.76 9.22
CA THR A 611 -16.62 5.80 7.80
C THR A 611 -15.52 6.57 7.04
N ALA A 612 -15.46 6.51 5.71
CA ALA A 612 -14.66 7.41 4.88
C ALA A 612 -15.51 8.02 3.76
N ARG A 613 -15.16 9.24 3.33
CA ARG A 613 -15.73 9.94 2.17
C ARG A 613 -14.71 10.93 1.60
N GLY A 614 -14.83 11.24 0.33
CA GLY A 614 -14.17 12.41 -0.27
C GLY A 614 -14.87 13.70 0.16
N GLY A 615 -14.23 14.84 -0.11
CA GLY A 615 -14.84 16.15 0.18
C GLY A 615 -16.03 16.46 -0.72
N ALA A 616 -16.00 15.95 -1.95
CA ALA A 616 -17.05 16.12 -2.96
C ALA A 616 -17.56 14.76 -3.48
N PRO A 617 -18.27 13.93 -2.68
CA PRO A 617 -18.70 12.58 -3.09
C PRO A 617 -19.67 12.53 -4.29
N SER A 618 -20.20 13.67 -4.72
CA SER A 618 -21.05 13.80 -5.91
C SER A 618 -20.30 14.30 -7.15
N ALA A 619 -19.01 14.64 -7.03
CA ALA A 619 -18.18 14.99 -8.17
C ALA A 619 -17.77 13.72 -8.94
N ARG A 620 -17.71 13.83 -10.27
CA ARG A 620 -17.18 12.75 -11.12
C ARG A 620 -15.67 12.85 -11.17
N LEU A 621 -14.99 11.72 -11.12
CA LEU A 621 -13.53 11.64 -11.26
C LEU A 621 -13.19 11.21 -12.68
N ALA A 622 -12.19 11.85 -13.27
CA ALA A 622 -11.54 11.45 -14.51
C ALA A 622 -10.05 11.28 -14.22
N ILE A 623 -9.51 10.09 -14.44
CA ILE A 623 -8.18 9.70 -13.99
C ILE A 623 -7.24 9.59 -15.19
N TYR A 624 -6.07 10.20 -15.04
CA TYR A 624 -5.04 10.35 -16.06
C TYR A 624 -3.73 9.86 -15.48
N LYS A 625 -3.45 8.56 -15.62
CA LYS A 625 -2.23 7.97 -15.06
C LYS A 625 -1.00 8.43 -15.85
N ALA A 626 -0.18 9.30 -15.28
CA ALA A 626 1.07 9.80 -15.88
C ALA A 626 2.32 9.43 -15.07
N CYS A 627 2.15 8.81 -13.89
CA CYS A 627 3.23 8.44 -12.98
C CYS A 627 3.41 6.91 -12.86
N TRP A 628 4.67 6.49 -12.74
CA TRP A 628 5.15 5.12 -12.67
C TRP A 628 6.29 5.04 -11.66
N PHE A 629 6.17 4.16 -10.66
CA PHE A 629 7.23 3.91 -9.67
C PHE A 629 7.74 5.19 -8.95
N ASP A 630 6.80 6.03 -8.47
CA ASP A 630 7.08 7.32 -7.82
C ASP A 630 7.66 8.42 -8.73
N LEU A 631 7.80 8.15 -10.03
CA LEU A 631 8.35 9.07 -11.03
C LEU A 631 7.29 9.43 -12.08
N CYS A 632 7.34 10.65 -12.62
CA CYS A 632 6.40 11.13 -13.62
C CYS A 632 7.19 11.87 -14.70
N SER A 633 7.13 11.42 -15.97
CA SER A 633 7.89 12.07 -17.05
C SER A 633 7.14 13.30 -17.58
N ASP A 634 7.85 14.39 -17.82
CA ASP A 634 7.31 15.66 -18.34
C ASP A 634 6.45 15.48 -19.59
N ALA A 635 6.86 14.57 -20.48
CA ALA A 635 6.14 14.28 -21.71
C ALA A 635 4.78 13.59 -21.48
N ASP A 636 4.71 12.68 -20.50
CA ASP A 636 3.45 12.00 -20.13
C ASP A 636 2.55 12.94 -19.30
N ILE A 637 3.12 13.84 -18.48
CA ILE A 637 2.37 14.89 -17.76
C ILE A 637 1.73 15.89 -18.74
N LEU A 638 2.47 16.37 -19.75
CA LEU A 638 1.93 17.28 -20.76
C LEU A 638 0.84 16.63 -21.62
N ALA A 639 1.02 15.35 -21.99
CA ALA A 639 -0.01 14.59 -22.71
C ALA A 639 -1.30 14.45 -21.87
N ALA A 640 -1.16 14.16 -20.57
CA ALA A 640 -2.29 14.12 -19.64
C ALA A 640 -2.99 15.49 -19.50
N LEU A 641 -2.22 16.59 -19.42
CA LEU A 641 -2.78 17.94 -19.31
C LEU A 641 -3.53 18.38 -20.59
N ASP A 642 -3.04 18.03 -21.79
CA ASP A 642 -3.72 18.33 -23.05
C ASP A 642 -5.07 17.58 -23.16
N ASP A 643 -5.08 16.28 -22.84
CA ASP A 643 -6.31 15.48 -22.81
C ASP A 643 -7.30 15.98 -21.74
N VAL A 644 -6.84 16.31 -20.53
CA VAL A 644 -7.67 16.93 -19.47
C VAL A 644 -8.38 18.20 -19.96
N ILE A 645 -7.65 19.03 -20.72
CA ILE A 645 -8.18 20.26 -21.31
C ILE A 645 -9.20 19.97 -22.40
N HIS A 646 -8.90 19.01 -23.28
CA HIS A 646 -9.78 18.60 -24.36
C HIS A 646 -11.11 18.00 -23.84
N ASP A 647 -11.02 17.17 -22.80
CA ASP A 647 -12.09 16.35 -22.24
C ASP A 647 -13.15 17.18 -21.49
N GLY A 648 -12.85 18.43 -21.13
CA GLY A 648 -13.79 19.39 -20.56
C GLY A 648 -13.96 19.27 -19.03
N VAL A 649 -12.87 18.91 -18.35
CA VAL A 649 -12.72 18.85 -16.88
C VAL A 649 -12.87 20.26 -16.26
N ASP A 650 -13.39 20.37 -15.02
CA ASP A 650 -13.55 21.67 -14.34
C ASP A 650 -12.41 22.00 -13.36
N VAL A 651 -11.89 20.97 -12.70
CA VAL A 651 -10.87 21.05 -11.65
C VAL A 651 -9.83 19.96 -11.89
N VAL A 652 -8.55 20.26 -11.70
CA VAL A 652 -7.44 19.32 -11.84
C VAL A 652 -6.70 19.23 -10.51
N SER A 653 -6.39 18.01 -10.09
CA SER A 653 -5.55 17.71 -8.93
C SER A 653 -4.23 17.11 -9.40
N LEU A 654 -3.12 17.78 -9.07
CA LEU A 654 -1.75 17.37 -9.36
C LEU A 654 -1.00 17.14 -8.04
N SER A 655 -0.93 15.89 -7.61
CA SER A 655 -0.24 15.51 -6.36
C SER A 655 1.24 15.17 -6.61
N LEU A 656 1.85 15.89 -7.55
CA LEU A 656 3.20 15.72 -8.10
C LEU A 656 3.82 17.10 -8.35
N GLY A 657 5.14 17.18 -8.55
CA GLY A 657 5.84 18.44 -8.84
C GLY A 657 7.32 18.23 -9.16
N PRO A 658 8.01 19.24 -9.70
CA PRO A 658 9.43 19.16 -10.01
C PRO A 658 10.27 19.14 -8.74
N ASP A 659 11.48 18.56 -8.86
CA ASP A 659 12.50 18.64 -7.81
C ASP A 659 12.82 20.11 -7.46
N PRO A 660 12.95 20.46 -6.17
CA PRO A 660 13.25 21.82 -5.76
C PRO A 660 14.73 22.19 -6.05
N PRO A 661 15.01 23.45 -6.41
CA PRO A 661 14.09 24.59 -6.49
C PRO A 661 13.23 24.58 -7.76
N GLN A 662 12.04 25.19 -7.70
CA GLN A 662 11.14 25.39 -8.84
C GLN A 662 11.91 25.83 -10.12
N PRO A 663 11.82 25.07 -11.23
CA PRO A 663 12.40 25.47 -12.52
C PRO A 663 11.68 26.68 -13.14
N ILE A 664 12.33 27.32 -14.12
CA ILE A 664 11.76 28.45 -14.86
C ILE A 664 10.44 28.03 -15.51
N TYR A 665 9.37 28.84 -15.38
CA TYR A 665 8.01 28.48 -15.81
C TYR A 665 7.85 28.12 -17.30
N PHE A 666 8.84 28.43 -18.15
CA PHE A 666 8.87 28.11 -19.58
C PHE A 666 9.58 26.78 -19.89
N GLU A 667 10.29 26.23 -18.91
CA GLU A 667 11.06 24.97 -18.97
C GLU A 667 10.42 23.89 -18.08
N ASP A 668 9.48 24.27 -17.19
CA ASP A 668 8.66 23.39 -16.36
C ASP A 668 7.38 22.95 -17.10
N SER A 669 7.26 21.64 -17.36
CA SER A 669 6.13 21.02 -18.06
C SER A 669 4.78 21.30 -17.39
N ILE A 670 4.77 21.31 -16.05
CA ILE A 670 3.57 21.53 -15.25
C ILE A 670 3.16 23.00 -15.36
N SER A 671 4.08 23.94 -15.21
CA SER A 671 3.80 25.37 -15.44
C SER A 671 3.18 25.64 -16.81
N VAL A 672 3.74 25.05 -17.88
CA VAL A 672 3.24 25.25 -19.26
C VAL A 672 1.85 24.63 -19.46
N GLY A 673 1.65 23.34 -19.14
CA GLY A 673 0.36 22.68 -19.35
C GLY A 673 -0.76 23.28 -18.48
N THR A 674 -0.45 23.65 -17.24
CA THR A 674 -1.44 24.28 -16.33
C THR A 674 -1.79 25.71 -16.71
N PHE A 675 -0.91 26.43 -17.43
CA PHE A 675 -1.26 27.73 -18.02
C PHE A 675 -2.35 27.59 -19.08
N HIS A 676 -2.26 26.56 -19.93
CA HIS A 676 -3.30 26.26 -20.91
C HIS A 676 -4.61 25.80 -20.26
N ALA A 677 -4.55 25.03 -19.17
CA ALA A 677 -5.73 24.67 -18.38
C ALA A 677 -6.41 25.93 -17.80
N PHE A 678 -5.62 26.85 -17.23
CA PHE A 678 -6.10 28.14 -16.73
C PHE A 678 -6.75 28.98 -17.84
N GLN A 679 -6.15 29.06 -19.04
CA GLN A 679 -6.73 29.74 -20.21
C GLN A 679 -8.12 29.21 -20.61
N LYS A 680 -8.39 27.93 -20.34
CA LYS A 680 -9.67 27.27 -20.63
C LYS A 680 -10.67 27.33 -19.47
N GLY A 681 -10.31 28.01 -18.38
CA GLY A 681 -11.18 28.19 -17.21
C GLY A 681 -11.17 27.02 -16.23
N ILE A 682 -10.20 26.12 -16.34
CA ILE A 682 -10.01 24.94 -15.49
C ILE A 682 -9.18 25.32 -14.27
N PHE A 683 -9.65 25.00 -13.07
CA PHE A 683 -8.90 25.24 -11.83
C PHE A 683 -7.86 24.15 -11.62
N VAL A 684 -6.62 24.50 -11.26
CA VAL A 684 -5.56 23.52 -10.97
C VAL A 684 -5.10 23.65 -9.53
N SER A 685 -5.22 22.57 -8.76
CA SER A 685 -4.61 22.37 -7.44
C SER A 685 -3.32 21.56 -7.59
N ALA A 686 -2.25 21.94 -6.90
CA ALA A 686 -1.02 21.16 -6.89
C ALA A 686 -0.33 21.14 -5.52
N SER A 687 0.35 20.03 -5.19
CA SER A 687 1.12 19.89 -3.95
C SER A 687 2.37 20.80 -3.92
N ALA A 688 2.69 21.40 -2.77
CA ALA A 688 3.87 22.27 -2.61
C ALA A 688 5.22 21.52 -2.53
N GLY A 689 5.21 20.20 -2.36
CA GLY A 689 6.42 19.38 -2.15
C GLY A 689 6.71 19.10 -0.67
N ASN A 690 7.49 18.05 -0.39
CA ASN A 690 7.65 17.49 0.95
C ASN A 690 9.06 17.66 1.56
N SER A 691 9.98 18.38 0.90
CA SER A 691 11.38 18.49 1.33
C SER A 691 11.59 19.23 2.66
N GLY A 692 10.65 20.10 3.05
CA GLY A 692 10.61 20.75 4.37
C GLY A 692 11.85 21.60 4.72
N LEU A 693 12.63 22.03 3.73
CA LEU A 693 13.77 22.94 3.87
C LEU A 693 13.38 24.36 3.44
N PRO A 694 14.09 25.41 3.88
CA PRO A 694 13.83 26.76 3.39
C PRO A 694 13.97 26.83 1.85
N SER A 695 13.03 27.53 1.21
CA SER A 695 13.03 27.79 -0.24
C SER A 695 12.90 26.54 -1.15
N THR A 696 12.27 25.45 -0.69
CA THR A 696 12.05 24.22 -1.47
C THR A 696 10.59 24.00 -1.91
N ALA A 697 9.79 25.05 -2.06
CA ALA A 697 8.43 24.92 -2.57
C ALA A 697 8.43 24.78 -4.10
N SER A 698 7.72 23.78 -4.61
CA SER A 698 7.47 23.54 -6.04
C SER A 698 6.03 23.88 -6.43
N ASN A 699 5.71 23.87 -7.72
CA ASN A 699 4.41 24.24 -8.30
C ASN A 699 3.95 25.67 -7.96
N VAL A 700 4.89 26.63 -7.87
CA VAL A 700 4.63 28.01 -7.39
C VAL A 700 4.21 29.00 -8.49
N ALA A 701 3.94 28.53 -9.71
CA ALA A 701 3.47 29.37 -10.81
C ALA A 701 2.13 30.06 -10.45
N PRO A 702 1.93 31.36 -10.70
CA PRO A 702 0.79 32.10 -10.11
C PRO A 702 -0.61 31.63 -10.53
N TRP A 703 -0.73 30.87 -11.62
CA TRP A 703 -1.99 30.27 -12.06
C TRP A 703 -2.33 28.92 -11.39
N ILE A 704 -1.36 28.28 -10.73
CA ILE A 704 -1.55 27.02 -9.99
C ILE A 704 -1.96 27.32 -8.54
N PHE A 705 -2.91 26.59 -7.97
CA PHE A 705 -3.23 26.66 -6.55
C PHE A 705 -2.30 25.70 -5.76
N THR A 706 -1.16 26.22 -5.32
CA THR A 706 -0.15 25.47 -4.55
C THR A 706 -0.61 25.21 -3.12
N VAL A 707 -0.58 23.95 -2.68
CA VAL A 707 -1.12 23.51 -1.38
C VAL A 707 -0.02 23.01 -0.46
N ALA A 708 0.22 23.76 0.62
CA ALA A 708 1.08 23.38 1.74
C ALA A 708 0.31 22.59 2.81
N ALA A 709 0.99 22.19 3.89
CA ALA A 709 0.41 21.29 4.88
C ALA A 709 0.62 21.75 6.36
N SER A 710 -0.49 21.92 7.12
CA SER A 710 -0.62 22.13 8.59
C SER A 710 -1.41 21.00 9.30
N THR A 711 -0.96 20.42 10.43
CA THR A 711 -1.58 19.24 11.09
C THR A 711 -3.09 19.29 11.37
N VAL A 712 -3.77 18.12 11.35
CA VAL A 712 -5.10 17.93 11.98
C VAL A 712 -4.96 17.66 13.48
N ASP A 713 -6.05 17.85 14.23
CA ASP A 713 -6.17 17.56 15.66
C ASP A 713 -6.26 16.05 16.02
N ARG A 714 -5.77 15.18 15.13
CA ARG A 714 -5.69 13.72 15.29
C ARG A 714 -4.23 13.25 15.25
N GLU A 715 -3.71 12.84 16.41
CA GLU A 715 -2.40 12.20 16.57
C GLU A 715 -2.50 10.67 16.68
N PHE A 716 -1.45 9.96 16.27
CA PHE A 716 -1.24 8.53 16.57
C PHE A 716 -0.02 8.33 17.48
N PRO A 717 -0.15 8.58 18.80
CA PRO A 717 0.95 8.43 19.74
C PRO A 717 1.28 6.95 19.97
N THR A 718 2.55 6.60 19.87
CA THR A 718 3.09 5.28 20.25
C THR A 718 3.92 5.46 21.52
N ASN A 719 3.40 4.98 22.65
CA ASN A 719 4.06 5.08 23.95
C ASN A 719 5.01 3.90 24.19
N VAL A 720 6.25 4.19 24.58
CA VAL A 720 7.23 3.18 25.03
C VAL A 720 7.27 3.17 26.56
N TYR A 721 7.00 2.02 27.16
CA TYR A 721 7.04 1.80 28.61
C TYR A 721 8.36 1.15 29.01
N LEU A 722 9.18 1.85 29.79
CA LEU A 722 10.48 1.36 30.24
C LEU A 722 10.36 0.67 31.61
N GLY A 723 11.22 -0.33 31.86
CA GLY A 723 11.21 -1.10 33.12
C GLY A 723 11.49 -0.29 34.40
N ASN A 724 11.97 0.96 34.27
CA ASN A 724 12.11 1.92 35.37
C ASN A 724 10.85 2.79 35.59
N SER A 725 9.70 2.37 35.08
CA SER A 725 8.41 3.10 35.12
C SER A 725 8.38 4.45 34.41
N ARG A 726 9.38 4.79 33.58
CA ARG A 726 9.31 5.95 32.68
C ARG A 726 8.53 5.59 31.42
N VAL A 727 7.75 6.53 30.92
CA VAL A 727 7.04 6.43 29.64
C VAL A 727 7.61 7.48 28.68
N LEU A 728 8.04 7.04 27.50
CA LEU A 728 8.42 7.93 26.40
C LEU A 728 7.25 8.00 25.41
N LYS A 729 6.75 9.22 25.13
CA LYS A 729 5.74 9.43 24.08
C LYS A 729 6.47 9.57 22.73
N GLY A 730 6.29 8.61 21.83
CA GLY A 730 6.71 8.69 20.43
C GLY A 730 5.54 8.92 19.47
N SER A 731 5.86 9.15 18.20
CA SER A 731 4.89 9.19 17.08
C SER A 731 5.17 8.00 16.16
N SER A 732 4.16 7.20 15.85
CA SER A 732 4.25 6.12 14.84
C SER A 732 2.86 5.55 14.55
N ILE A 733 2.59 5.24 13.28
CA ILE A 733 1.43 4.44 12.88
C ILE A 733 1.78 2.96 13.08
N ASN A 734 1.83 2.51 14.33
CA ASN A 734 2.20 1.14 14.68
C ASN A 734 0.94 0.26 14.87
N PRO A 735 0.63 -0.67 13.94
CA PRO A 735 -0.48 -1.61 14.08
C PRO A 735 -0.13 -2.84 14.95
N LEU A 736 1.11 -2.94 15.46
CA LEU A 736 1.58 -4.08 16.25
C LEU A 736 1.53 -3.78 17.75
N LYS A 737 0.77 -4.59 18.48
CA LYS A 737 0.83 -4.63 19.94
C LYS A 737 1.98 -5.55 20.36
N MET A 738 2.87 -5.08 21.22
CA MET A 738 3.93 -5.90 21.81
C MET A 738 3.44 -6.50 23.13
N ASP A 739 3.07 -7.78 23.11
CA ASP A 739 2.59 -8.51 24.29
C ASP A 739 3.76 -9.08 25.12
N GLY A 740 4.53 -8.20 25.75
CA GLY A 740 5.63 -8.58 26.64
C GLY A 740 6.64 -7.46 26.91
N PHE A 741 7.52 -7.66 27.90
CA PHE A 741 8.69 -6.81 28.11
C PHE A 741 9.88 -7.37 27.31
N PHE A 742 10.49 -6.52 26.49
CA PHE A 742 11.67 -6.86 25.71
C PHE A 742 12.87 -6.07 26.20
N SER A 743 14.04 -6.71 26.23
CA SER A 743 15.29 -6.03 26.59
C SER A 743 15.62 -4.95 25.56
N LEU A 744 16.07 -3.80 26.03
CA LEU A 744 16.54 -2.70 25.20
C LEU A 744 18.05 -2.84 24.95
N ILE A 745 18.51 -2.51 23.75
CA ILE A 745 19.93 -2.38 23.42
C ILE A 745 20.16 -1.10 22.60
N ASP A 746 21.22 -0.36 22.93
CA ASP A 746 21.69 0.77 22.13
C ASP A 746 22.43 0.23 20.90
N GLY A 747 22.14 0.75 19.70
CA GLY A 747 22.82 0.34 18.46
C GLY A 747 24.35 0.44 18.56
N SER A 748 24.86 1.43 19.30
CA SER A 748 26.30 1.60 19.53
C SER A 748 26.94 0.48 20.37
N ALA A 749 26.16 -0.14 21.26
CA ALA A 749 26.54 -1.30 22.06
C ALA A 749 26.32 -2.64 21.32
N ALA A 750 25.75 -2.60 20.11
CA ALA A 750 25.46 -3.74 19.26
C ALA A 750 26.32 -3.77 17.98
N ALA A 751 27.46 -3.09 17.96
CA ALA A 751 28.31 -2.97 16.78
C ALA A 751 28.82 -4.33 16.27
N ALA A 752 28.68 -4.57 14.97
CA ALA A 752 29.25 -5.74 14.30
C ALA A 752 30.79 -5.73 14.36
N LYS A 753 31.41 -6.91 14.28
CA LYS A 753 32.87 -7.08 14.41
C LYS A 753 33.62 -6.22 13.37
N GLY A 754 34.33 -5.19 13.84
CA GLY A 754 35.11 -4.26 13.02
C GLY A 754 34.38 -2.97 12.63
N ILE A 755 33.12 -2.79 13.04
CA ILE A 755 32.34 -1.56 12.84
C ILE A 755 32.50 -0.64 14.06
N PRO A 756 32.74 0.68 13.88
CA PRO A 756 32.74 1.63 14.98
C PRO A 756 31.36 1.73 15.64
N SER A 757 31.33 1.90 16.97
CA SER A 757 30.08 2.07 17.73
C SER A 757 29.22 3.25 17.26
N GLU A 758 29.82 4.30 16.72
CA GLU A 758 29.09 5.43 16.12
C GLU A 758 28.28 4.98 14.89
N ASN A 759 28.92 4.33 13.91
CA ASN A 759 28.27 3.78 12.72
C ASN A 759 27.19 2.72 13.04
N ALA A 760 27.39 1.95 14.12
CA ALA A 760 26.40 1.00 14.61
C ALA A 760 25.16 1.68 15.21
N SER A 761 25.31 2.85 15.84
CA SER A 761 24.16 3.62 16.37
C SER A 761 23.14 4.02 15.29
N PHE A 762 23.60 4.23 14.05
CA PHE A 762 22.71 4.58 12.93
C PHE A 762 21.86 3.43 12.40
N CYS A 763 22.13 2.18 12.80
CA CYS A 763 21.40 0.97 12.37
C CYS A 763 21.31 0.82 10.83
N ASN A 764 22.34 1.25 10.11
CA ASN A 764 22.45 1.07 8.66
C ASN A 764 22.73 -0.40 8.30
N ASN A 765 22.64 -0.73 7.00
CA ASN A 765 22.87 -2.08 6.50
C ASN A 765 24.23 -2.64 6.97
N ASN A 766 24.24 -3.86 7.51
CA ASN A 766 25.42 -4.57 8.02
C ASN A 766 26.20 -3.89 9.16
N THR A 767 25.65 -2.90 9.89
CA THR A 767 26.38 -2.25 11.01
C THR A 767 26.18 -2.91 12.39
N LEU A 768 25.10 -3.68 12.57
CA LEU A 768 24.72 -4.32 13.83
C LEU A 768 25.08 -5.83 13.87
N ASP A 769 25.54 -6.32 15.02
CA ASP A 769 25.68 -7.76 15.27
C ASP A 769 24.31 -8.38 15.57
N SER A 770 23.84 -9.23 14.66
CA SER A 770 22.59 -9.97 14.78
C SER A 770 22.47 -10.77 16.09
N ASN A 771 23.57 -11.29 16.64
CA ASN A 771 23.56 -12.03 17.90
C ASN A 771 23.27 -11.13 19.10
N LEU A 772 23.67 -9.86 19.05
CA LEU A 772 23.49 -8.91 20.14
C LEU A 772 22.09 -8.28 20.14
N ILE A 773 21.47 -8.09 18.97
CA ILE A 773 20.13 -7.48 18.85
C ILE A 773 18.98 -8.48 18.81
N LYS A 774 19.25 -9.78 18.58
CA LYS A 774 18.21 -10.81 18.49
C LYS A 774 17.29 -10.83 19.71
N GLY A 775 15.99 -10.69 19.49
CA GLY A 775 14.98 -10.68 20.57
C GLY A 775 14.91 -9.37 21.37
N LYS A 776 15.62 -8.31 20.97
CA LYS A 776 15.69 -7.02 21.66
C LYS A 776 15.06 -5.90 20.86
N ILE A 777 14.68 -4.82 21.55
CA ILE A 777 14.35 -3.55 20.93
C ILE A 777 15.67 -2.78 20.75
N VAL A 778 15.97 -2.33 19.54
CA VAL A 778 17.19 -1.58 19.22
C VAL A 778 16.90 -0.08 19.24
N VAL A 779 17.72 0.68 19.95
CA VAL A 779 17.71 2.15 19.87
C VAL A 779 18.65 2.58 18.76
N CYS A 780 18.12 3.31 17.79
CA CYS A 780 18.82 3.77 16.60
C CYS A 780 18.79 5.30 16.51
N THR A 781 19.76 5.89 15.83
CA THR A 781 19.84 7.33 15.53
C THR A 781 19.76 7.58 14.02
N LEU A 782 19.42 8.81 13.62
CA LEU A 782 19.60 9.27 12.24
C LEU A 782 21.04 9.79 12.03
N GLU A 783 21.64 9.45 10.89
CA GLU A 783 22.93 9.96 10.44
C GLU A 783 22.72 11.23 9.59
N ALA A 784 21.81 11.15 8.62
CA ALA A 784 21.38 12.28 7.79
C ALA A 784 19.85 12.43 7.75
N VAL A 785 19.36 13.62 7.40
CA VAL A 785 17.92 13.91 7.25
C VAL A 785 17.26 13.07 6.15
N THR A 786 18.05 12.73 5.13
CA THR A 786 17.71 11.93 3.95
C THR A 786 17.67 10.42 4.22
N ASP A 787 18.07 9.96 5.40
CA ASP A 787 18.07 8.54 5.76
C ASP A 787 16.67 7.93 5.67
N SER A 788 16.58 6.76 5.02
CA SER A 788 15.35 5.99 4.96
C SER A 788 15.02 5.37 6.32
N ARG A 789 14.06 5.99 7.02
CA ARG A 789 13.48 5.51 8.29
C ARG A 789 12.91 4.08 8.15
N ARG A 790 12.38 3.75 6.97
CA ARG A 790 11.87 2.41 6.59
C ARG A 790 13.02 1.39 6.52
N GLU A 791 14.12 1.73 5.85
CA GLU A 791 15.26 0.81 5.68
C GLU A 791 15.94 0.47 7.02
N LYS A 792 16.16 1.45 7.91
CA LYS A 792 16.69 1.17 9.26
C LYS A 792 15.80 0.18 10.02
N GLY A 793 14.47 0.32 9.92
CA GLY A 793 13.51 -0.64 10.48
C GLY A 793 13.64 -2.04 9.87
N LEU A 794 13.82 -2.12 8.55
CA LEU A 794 14.07 -3.39 7.84
C LEU A 794 15.40 -4.03 8.25
N PHE A 795 16.49 -3.27 8.41
CA PHE A 795 17.78 -3.81 8.82
C PHE A 795 17.76 -4.33 10.28
N VAL A 796 17.09 -3.62 11.19
CA VAL A 796 16.87 -4.10 12.57
C VAL A 796 16.04 -5.39 12.57
N GLN A 797 14.99 -5.46 11.75
CA GLN A 797 14.16 -6.67 11.60
C GLN A 797 14.96 -7.84 11.01
N GLN A 798 15.74 -7.61 9.95
CA GLN A 798 16.60 -8.62 9.30
C GLN A 798 17.66 -9.17 10.25
N GLY A 799 18.23 -8.33 11.12
CA GLY A 799 19.16 -8.76 12.16
C GLY A 799 18.50 -9.43 13.37
N GLY A 800 17.17 -9.58 13.40
CA GLY A 800 16.43 -10.29 14.44
C GLY A 800 15.98 -9.45 15.63
N GLY A 801 16.07 -8.12 15.55
CA GLY A 801 15.46 -7.21 16.51
C GLY A 801 13.93 -7.28 16.45
N VAL A 802 13.27 -7.20 17.61
CA VAL A 802 11.79 -7.27 17.71
C VAL A 802 11.11 -5.92 17.54
N GLY A 803 11.88 -4.84 17.52
CA GLY A 803 11.40 -3.47 17.35
C GLY A 803 12.56 -2.48 17.29
N MET A 804 12.28 -1.29 16.78
CA MET A 804 13.23 -0.17 16.70
C MET A 804 12.64 1.04 17.41
N ILE A 805 13.44 1.71 18.23
CA ILE A 805 13.18 3.06 18.71
C ILE A 805 14.15 3.98 17.97
N LEU A 806 13.63 4.76 17.02
CA LEU A 806 14.43 5.74 16.29
C LEU A 806 14.44 7.07 17.05
N ILE A 807 15.62 7.51 17.46
CA ILE A 807 15.88 8.88 17.90
C ILE A 807 16.05 9.72 16.65
N ASP A 808 14.95 10.37 16.24
CA ASP A 808 14.91 11.33 15.15
C ASP A 808 15.02 12.77 15.72
N PRO A 809 16.19 13.44 15.62
CA PRO A 809 16.36 14.80 16.12
C PRO A 809 15.70 15.86 15.21
N VAL A 810 15.04 15.44 14.13
CA VAL A 810 14.47 16.31 13.09
C VAL A 810 12.95 16.17 12.97
N LEU A 811 12.32 15.19 13.64
CA LEU A 811 10.90 14.81 13.60
C LEU A 811 9.96 15.92 13.06
N LYS A 812 9.63 15.80 11.76
CA LYS A 812 8.79 16.72 10.97
C LYS A 812 7.59 15.95 10.41
N ASP A 813 6.48 15.92 11.15
CA ASP A 813 5.19 15.45 10.65
C ASP A 813 4.21 16.64 10.56
N VAL A 814 4.36 17.48 9.53
CA VAL A 814 3.60 18.75 9.37
C VAL A 814 2.51 18.62 8.27
N GLY A 815 1.19 18.47 8.56
CA GLY A 815 0.13 18.46 7.51
C GLY A 815 -1.37 18.05 7.75
N PRO A 816 -2.38 18.55 7.00
CA PRO A 816 -3.80 18.17 7.07
C PRO A 816 -4.06 17.18 5.95
N GLY A 817 -3.29 16.11 6.04
CA GLY A 817 -2.42 15.69 4.96
C GLY A 817 -1.34 14.79 5.52
N VAL A 818 -0.90 15.04 6.76
CA VAL A 818 -0.39 14.04 7.69
C VAL A 818 -1.54 13.19 8.20
N ASN A 819 -1.30 11.89 8.33
CA ASN A 819 -2.23 10.95 8.96
C ASN A 819 -3.64 10.88 8.30
N ILE A 820 -3.74 11.05 6.98
CA ILE A 820 -5.02 10.99 6.26
C ILE A 820 -5.35 9.55 5.86
N LEU A 821 -6.53 9.09 6.28
CA LEU A 821 -7.11 7.81 5.89
C LEU A 821 -7.94 8.00 4.62
N ALA A 822 -7.55 7.36 3.52
CA ALA A 822 -8.32 7.30 2.29
C ALA A 822 -8.12 5.93 1.61
N ALA A 823 -8.77 5.69 0.47
CA ALA A 823 -8.66 4.41 -0.23
C ALA A 823 -7.20 4.12 -0.63
N TRP A 824 -6.84 2.85 -0.69
CA TRP A 824 -5.52 2.40 -1.09
C TRP A 824 -5.63 1.33 -2.15
N SER A 825 -4.59 1.20 -2.99
CA SER A 825 -4.50 0.07 -3.90
C SER A 825 -4.10 -1.18 -3.10
N PRO A 826 -4.90 -2.26 -3.04
CA PRO A 826 -4.57 -3.43 -2.22
C PRO A 826 -3.29 -4.17 -2.67
N VAL A 827 -2.78 -3.89 -3.88
CA VAL A 827 -1.51 -4.42 -4.37
C VAL A 827 -0.29 -3.58 -3.96
N ALA A 828 -0.49 -2.34 -3.50
CA ALA A 828 0.55 -1.42 -3.07
C ALA A 828 1.04 -1.72 -1.65
N VAL A 829 1.58 -2.93 -1.47
CA VAL A 829 1.96 -3.49 -0.19
C VAL A 829 3.29 -2.93 0.37
N GLU A 830 4.07 -2.24 -0.46
CA GLU A 830 5.37 -1.69 -0.04
C GLU A 830 5.23 -0.64 1.07
N SER A 831 4.28 0.27 0.91
CA SER A 831 4.01 1.42 1.80
C SER A 831 3.23 1.05 3.06
N THR A 832 2.86 -0.23 3.22
CA THR A 832 2.00 -0.76 4.30
C THR A 832 2.68 -1.87 5.10
N GLY A 833 4.00 -2.03 4.95
CA GLY A 833 4.78 -3.06 5.64
C GLY A 833 4.55 -4.48 5.10
N GLY A 834 4.30 -4.62 3.80
CA GLY A 834 4.10 -5.90 3.11
C GLY A 834 2.66 -6.41 3.13
N ARG A 835 1.67 -5.57 3.48
CA ARG A 835 0.28 -6.00 3.76
C ARG A 835 -0.74 -5.39 2.81
N SER A 836 -1.64 -6.21 2.29
CA SER A 836 -2.77 -5.72 1.49
C SER A 836 -3.78 -4.99 2.38
N VAL A 837 -4.20 -3.79 1.99
CA VAL A 837 -5.22 -2.98 2.68
C VAL A 837 -6.06 -2.20 1.68
N ASP A 838 -7.37 -2.05 1.97
CA ASP A 838 -8.30 -1.23 1.17
C ASP A 838 -8.18 0.28 1.47
N PHE A 839 -7.62 0.63 2.64
CA PHE A 839 -7.46 2.00 3.13
C PHE A 839 -6.11 2.13 3.82
N ASN A 840 -5.42 3.26 3.61
CA ASN A 840 -4.10 3.52 4.19
C ASN A 840 -4.03 4.93 4.81
N ILE A 841 -3.15 5.08 5.80
CA ILE A 841 -2.87 6.33 6.49
C ILE A 841 -1.50 6.83 6.03
N ILE A 842 -1.46 7.89 5.23
CA ILE A 842 -0.21 8.49 4.73
C ILE A 842 -0.14 10.00 4.99
N SER A 843 1.07 10.52 4.81
CA SER A 843 1.47 11.88 5.19
C SER A 843 2.13 12.63 4.03
N GLY A 844 1.58 13.79 3.65
CA GLY A 844 2.23 14.70 2.70
C GLY A 844 1.36 15.86 2.16
N THR A 845 1.99 16.79 1.45
CA THR A 845 1.30 17.84 0.68
C THR A 845 0.42 17.23 -0.43
N SER A 846 0.79 16.05 -0.92
CA SER A 846 0.00 15.22 -1.84
C SER A 846 -1.39 14.85 -1.32
N MET A 847 -1.60 14.78 0.00
CA MET A 847 -2.91 14.54 0.62
C MET A 847 -3.65 15.86 0.88
N SER A 848 -2.93 16.99 0.94
CA SER A 848 -3.51 18.33 1.12
C SER A 848 -4.11 18.85 -0.20
N CYS A 849 -3.39 18.63 -1.31
CA CYS A 849 -3.81 18.95 -2.68
C CYS A 849 -5.25 18.48 -3.02
N PRO A 850 -5.63 17.20 -2.86
CA PRO A 850 -6.98 16.71 -3.15
C PRO A 850 -8.05 17.28 -2.22
N HIS A 851 -7.73 17.65 -0.97
CA HIS A 851 -8.69 18.36 -0.12
C HIS A 851 -9.06 19.72 -0.74
N ALA A 852 -8.07 20.48 -1.21
CA ALA A 852 -8.30 21.74 -1.92
C ALA A 852 -9.04 21.54 -3.26
N SER A 853 -8.75 20.48 -4.00
CA SER A 853 -9.45 20.11 -5.25
C SER A 853 -10.93 19.85 -5.02
N ALA A 854 -11.30 19.13 -3.95
CA ALA A 854 -12.70 18.92 -3.59
C ALA A 854 -13.41 20.23 -3.20
N ILE A 855 -12.75 21.09 -2.43
CA ILE A 855 -13.31 22.40 -2.04
C ILE A 855 -13.49 23.30 -3.27
N ALA A 856 -12.55 23.30 -4.21
CA ALA A 856 -12.69 23.99 -5.48
C ALA A 856 -13.85 23.43 -6.33
N ALA A 857 -14.06 22.11 -6.34
CA ALA A 857 -15.18 21.46 -7.02
C ALA A 857 -16.53 21.84 -6.39
N ILE A 858 -16.62 21.90 -5.05
CA ILE A 858 -17.79 22.40 -4.33
C ILE A 858 -18.06 23.86 -4.73
N ILE A 859 -17.07 24.75 -4.63
CA ILE A 859 -17.24 26.18 -5.00
C ILE A 859 -17.67 26.30 -6.46
N LYS A 860 -17.09 25.53 -7.39
CA LYS A 860 -17.48 25.49 -8.80
C LYS A 860 -18.91 25.01 -9.00
N SER A 861 -19.42 24.10 -8.17
CA SER A 861 -20.83 23.67 -8.22
C SER A 861 -21.81 24.79 -7.87
N TYR A 862 -21.50 25.62 -6.86
CA TYR A 862 -22.30 26.79 -6.48
C TYR A 862 -22.06 28.00 -7.39
N ARG A 863 -20.88 28.12 -8.00
CA ARG A 863 -20.44 29.24 -8.82
C ARG A 863 -19.87 28.77 -10.18
N PRO A 864 -20.66 28.15 -11.08
CA PRO A 864 -20.12 27.57 -12.32
C PRO A 864 -19.39 28.58 -13.23
N SER A 865 -19.82 29.84 -13.22
CA SER A 865 -19.22 30.92 -14.01
C SER A 865 -17.94 31.52 -13.44
N TRP A 866 -17.47 31.08 -12.26
CA TRP A 866 -16.23 31.60 -11.68
C TRP A 866 -15.00 31.08 -12.42
N SER A 867 -14.04 31.99 -12.60
CA SER A 867 -12.70 31.71 -13.13
C SER A 867 -11.88 30.88 -12.13
N PRO A 868 -10.79 30.23 -12.57
CA PRO A 868 -9.82 29.62 -11.66
C PRO A 868 -9.28 30.63 -10.62
N ALA A 869 -9.01 31.87 -11.06
CA ALA A 869 -8.57 32.97 -10.20
C ALA A 869 -9.61 33.34 -9.12
N ALA A 870 -10.89 33.39 -9.48
CA ALA A 870 -11.99 33.67 -8.55
C ALA A 870 -12.09 32.61 -7.44
N ILE A 871 -12.05 31.33 -7.79
CA ILE A 871 -12.10 30.20 -6.85
C ILE A 871 -10.86 30.22 -5.95
N LYS A 872 -9.67 30.38 -6.55
CA LYS A 872 -8.40 30.55 -5.84
C LYS A 872 -8.46 31.69 -4.83
N SER A 873 -8.96 32.85 -5.25
CA SER A 873 -9.13 33.98 -4.35
C SER A 873 -10.10 33.68 -3.22
N ALA A 874 -11.24 33.04 -3.48
CA ALA A 874 -12.24 32.76 -2.46
C ALA A 874 -11.68 31.85 -1.35
N ILE A 875 -10.92 30.82 -1.74
CA ILE A 875 -10.22 29.92 -0.80
C ILE A 875 -9.14 30.68 -0.02
N MET A 876 -8.33 31.51 -0.68
CA MET A 876 -7.23 32.24 -0.04
C MET A 876 -7.71 33.33 0.92
N THR A 877 -8.72 34.13 0.54
CA THR A 877 -9.11 35.31 1.32
C THR A 877 -9.93 34.99 2.56
N THR A 878 -10.49 33.80 2.63
CA THR A 878 -11.33 33.31 3.74
C THR A 878 -10.60 32.33 4.66
N ALA A 879 -9.36 31.97 4.33
CA ALA A 879 -8.51 31.09 5.12
C ALA A 879 -8.23 31.65 6.52
N THR A 880 -8.25 30.77 7.53
CA THR A 880 -7.95 31.12 8.92
C THR A 880 -6.45 31.01 9.21
N VAL A 881 -5.87 32.01 9.86
CA VAL A 881 -4.52 31.91 10.46
C VAL A 881 -4.55 31.51 11.93
N LEU A 882 -5.74 31.20 12.45
CA LEU A 882 -5.94 30.77 13.82
C LEU A 882 -6.18 29.25 13.89
N ASP A 883 -5.55 28.62 14.88
CA ASP A 883 -5.77 27.24 15.27
C ASP A 883 -7.08 27.07 16.09
N ASN A 884 -7.35 25.83 16.51
CA ASN A 884 -8.50 25.49 17.35
C ASN A 884 -8.43 26.11 18.77
N THR A 885 -7.25 26.53 19.24
CA THR A 885 -7.04 27.28 20.50
C THR A 885 -7.20 28.80 20.35
N LYS A 886 -7.52 29.28 19.13
CA LYS A 886 -7.58 30.70 18.73
C LYS A 886 -6.22 31.42 18.80
N ARG A 887 -5.12 30.69 18.73
CA ARG A 887 -3.76 31.23 18.58
C ARG A 887 -3.34 31.20 17.12
N LEU A 888 -2.31 31.95 16.75
CA LEU A 888 -1.75 31.88 15.41
C LEU A 888 -1.14 30.49 15.18
N ILE A 889 -1.38 29.92 13.99
CA ILE A 889 -0.87 28.59 13.60
C ILE A 889 0.63 28.51 13.89
N GLY A 890 1.06 27.46 14.59
CA GLY A 890 2.46 27.17 14.87
C GLY A 890 3.10 26.22 13.86
N ARG A 891 4.44 26.25 13.79
CA ARG A 891 5.28 25.24 13.15
C ARG A 891 5.49 24.09 14.13
N ASP A 892 5.06 22.90 13.75
CA ASP A 892 5.41 21.66 14.44
C ASP A 892 6.92 21.34 14.25
N PRO A 893 7.63 20.77 15.24
CA PRO A 893 7.21 20.45 16.61
C PRO A 893 7.44 21.61 17.62
N ASN A 894 8.15 22.66 17.21
CA ASN A 894 8.68 23.67 18.14
C ASN A 894 7.68 24.76 18.58
N GLY A 895 6.47 24.79 18.02
CA GLY A 895 5.44 25.78 18.34
C GLY A 895 5.78 27.22 17.93
N ILE A 896 6.85 27.44 17.17
CA ILE A 896 7.24 28.75 16.64
C ILE A 896 6.14 29.21 15.68
N GLN A 897 5.69 30.46 15.80
CA GLN A 897 4.65 31.02 14.94
C GLN A 897 4.96 30.77 13.44
N ALA A 898 4.02 30.15 12.73
CA ALA A 898 4.11 29.94 11.30
C ALA A 898 3.90 31.25 10.53
N THR A 899 4.49 31.30 9.36
CA THR A 899 4.54 32.46 8.47
C THR A 899 3.76 32.18 7.18
N PRO A 900 3.41 33.22 6.41
CA PRO A 900 2.87 33.07 5.07
C PRO A 900 3.70 32.22 4.08
N PHE A 901 4.98 31.95 4.35
CA PHE A 901 5.77 31.00 3.56
C PHE A 901 5.55 29.53 3.94
N ASP A 902 4.99 29.25 5.12
CA ASP A 902 4.69 27.89 5.58
C ASP A 902 3.25 27.47 5.23
N HIS A 903 2.29 28.41 5.38
CA HIS A 903 0.85 28.12 5.25
C HIS A 903 0.12 29.01 4.22
N GLY A 904 0.84 29.82 3.43
CA GLY A 904 0.24 30.75 2.48
C GLY A 904 -0.70 31.76 3.14
N SER A 905 -1.99 31.68 2.82
CA SER A 905 -3.00 32.59 3.39
C SER A 905 -3.56 32.13 4.75
N GLY A 906 -3.45 30.83 5.05
CA GLY A 906 -3.99 30.20 6.25
C GLY A 906 -4.48 28.78 5.97
N HIS A 907 -5.06 28.14 6.99
CA HIS A 907 -5.81 26.90 6.83
C HIS A 907 -7.16 27.17 6.15
N ILE A 908 -7.61 26.28 5.27
CA ILE A 908 -8.78 26.51 4.42
C ILE A 908 -10.08 26.50 5.25
N ASN A 909 -11.01 27.40 4.92
CA ASN A 909 -12.36 27.44 5.50
C ASN A 909 -13.41 27.24 4.37
N PRO A 910 -13.89 26.01 4.13
CA PRO A 910 -14.80 25.73 3.02
C PRO A 910 -16.10 26.52 3.09
N VAL A 911 -16.66 26.68 4.29
CA VAL A 911 -17.94 27.37 4.52
C VAL A 911 -17.86 28.84 4.15
N ALA A 912 -16.78 29.52 4.55
CA ALA A 912 -16.56 30.91 4.18
C ALA A 912 -16.19 31.09 2.69
N ALA A 913 -15.50 30.12 2.09
CA ALA A 913 -15.05 30.21 0.69
C ALA A 913 -16.19 30.13 -0.35
N ILE A 914 -17.39 29.68 0.01
CA ILE A 914 -18.58 29.68 -0.87
C ILE A 914 -19.18 31.09 -1.02
N ASP A 915 -19.09 31.91 0.03
CA ASP A 915 -19.46 33.33 0.02
C ASP A 915 -18.35 34.23 0.62
N PRO A 916 -17.27 34.48 -0.14
CA PRO A 916 -16.15 35.31 0.32
C PRO A 916 -16.50 36.80 0.34
N GLY A 917 -17.65 37.20 -0.23
CA GLY A 917 -18.03 38.60 -0.45
C GLY A 917 -17.22 39.33 -1.54
N LEU A 918 -15.88 39.31 -1.48
CA LEU A 918 -14.97 39.87 -2.48
C LEU A 918 -13.96 38.84 -3.00
N ILE A 919 -13.61 38.94 -4.28
CA ILE A 919 -12.55 38.14 -4.92
C ILE A 919 -11.54 39.02 -5.68
N TYR A 920 -10.30 38.54 -5.75
CA TYR A 920 -9.23 39.03 -6.62
C TYR A 920 -9.20 38.16 -7.88
N ASP A 921 -9.75 38.68 -8.98
CA ASP A 921 -9.91 37.97 -10.25
C ASP A 921 -8.83 38.44 -11.25
N PHE A 922 -8.28 37.51 -12.02
CA PHE A 922 -7.25 37.75 -13.04
C PHE A 922 -7.40 36.74 -14.20
N ASN A 923 -6.90 37.10 -15.37
CA ASN A 923 -6.97 36.31 -16.59
C ASN A 923 -5.58 36.05 -17.21
N SER A 924 -5.54 35.38 -18.35
CA SER A 924 -4.28 35.01 -19.03
C SER A 924 -3.44 36.20 -19.47
N ARG A 925 -4.03 37.37 -19.69
CA ARG A 925 -3.29 38.61 -19.99
C ARG A 925 -2.55 39.13 -18.78
N ASP A 926 -3.20 39.14 -17.60
CA ASP A 926 -2.54 39.53 -16.35
C ASP A 926 -1.35 38.62 -16.03
N ILE A 927 -1.45 37.33 -16.38
CA ILE A 927 -0.34 36.37 -16.27
C ILE A 927 0.79 36.71 -17.25
N ILE A 928 0.48 37.04 -18.50
CA ILE A 928 1.49 37.44 -19.50
C ILE A 928 2.19 38.74 -19.07
N ASP A 929 1.46 39.73 -18.56
CA ASP A 929 2.02 40.96 -18.02
C ASP A 929 2.93 40.67 -16.80
N PHE A 930 2.56 39.72 -15.92
CA PHE A 930 3.43 39.22 -14.85
C PHE A 930 4.71 38.55 -15.41
N LEU A 931 4.60 37.67 -16.40
CA LEU A 931 5.75 36.99 -17.01
C LEU A 931 6.72 37.99 -17.69
N CYS A 932 6.17 39.00 -18.37
CA CYS A 932 6.93 40.13 -18.89
C CYS A 932 7.69 40.87 -17.78
N SER A 933 7.07 41.08 -16.62
CA SER A 933 7.71 41.73 -15.47
C SER A 933 8.87 40.92 -14.86
N THR A 934 8.87 39.59 -15.06
CA THR A 934 9.96 38.68 -14.69
C THR A 934 11.01 38.49 -15.79
N GLY A 935 10.92 39.21 -16.91
CA GLY A 935 11.92 39.18 -17.99
C GLY A 935 11.67 38.17 -19.12
N ALA A 936 10.44 37.69 -19.29
CA ALA A 936 10.10 36.78 -20.38
C ALA A 936 10.40 37.37 -21.77
N SER A 937 11.08 36.61 -22.61
CA SER A 937 11.38 37.00 -24.00
C SER A 937 10.21 36.74 -24.96
N PRO A 938 10.11 37.45 -26.10
CA PRO A 938 9.07 37.20 -27.10
C PRO A 938 9.05 35.78 -27.67
N SER A 939 10.19 35.07 -27.69
CA SER A 939 10.27 33.67 -28.08
C SER A 939 9.71 32.73 -27.01
N GLN A 940 10.01 32.95 -25.73
CA GLN A 940 9.39 32.21 -24.62
C GLN A 940 7.87 32.40 -24.58
N LEU A 941 7.40 33.66 -24.75
CA LEU A 941 5.97 33.95 -24.83
C LEU A 941 5.31 33.35 -26.08
N LYS A 942 6.03 33.28 -27.22
CA LYS A 942 5.55 32.57 -28.42
C LYS A 942 5.38 31.08 -28.16
N ASN A 943 6.33 30.43 -27.48
CA ASN A 943 6.24 29.02 -27.15
C ASN A 943 5.06 28.75 -26.20
N LEU A 944 4.79 29.64 -25.24
CA LEU A 944 3.68 29.50 -24.28
C LEU A 944 2.29 29.88 -24.85
N THR A 945 2.20 30.68 -25.91
CA THR A 945 0.92 31.21 -26.42
C THR A 945 0.61 30.91 -27.88
N GLY A 946 1.52 30.25 -28.59
CA GLY A 946 1.43 29.95 -30.03
C GLY A 946 1.70 31.16 -30.95
N HIS A 947 1.68 32.38 -30.42
CA HIS A 947 1.79 33.62 -31.19
C HIS A 947 2.83 34.56 -30.57
N ILE A 948 3.50 35.39 -31.39
CA ILE A 948 4.50 36.32 -30.86
C ILE A 948 3.78 37.44 -30.09
N ILE A 949 4.11 37.57 -28.81
CA ILE A 949 3.65 38.64 -27.94
C ILE A 949 4.86 39.49 -27.55
N TYR A 950 4.71 40.81 -27.66
CA TYR A 950 5.70 41.78 -27.21
C TYR A 950 5.24 42.38 -25.88
N CYS A 951 6.12 42.34 -24.88
CA CYS A 951 5.88 42.96 -23.59
C CYS A 951 5.73 44.48 -23.72
N GLN A 952 4.89 45.06 -22.86
CA GLN A 952 4.82 46.52 -22.71
C GLN A 952 6.18 47.05 -22.22
N ASN A 953 6.55 48.26 -22.64
CA ASN A 953 7.77 48.94 -22.21
C ASN A 953 7.42 50.31 -21.61
N PRO A 954 7.61 50.53 -20.30
CA PRO A 954 8.05 49.54 -19.30
C PRO A 954 6.99 48.46 -19.02
N PRO A 955 7.38 47.25 -18.57
CA PRO A 955 6.43 46.21 -18.20
C PRO A 955 5.67 46.60 -16.92
N ILE A 956 4.45 46.08 -16.77
CA ILE A 956 3.68 46.23 -15.52
C ILE A 956 4.44 45.51 -14.40
N PRO A 957 4.77 46.17 -13.27
CA PRO A 957 5.57 45.52 -12.23
C PRO A 957 4.87 44.32 -11.58
N SER A 958 5.63 43.26 -11.28
CA SER A 958 5.14 41.98 -10.71
C SER A 958 4.25 42.16 -9.47
N TYR A 959 4.58 43.11 -8.59
CA TYR A 959 3.82 43.40 -7.37
C TYR A 959 2.40 43.96 -7.64
N ASN A 960 2.08 44.39 -8.86
CA ASN A 960 0.73 44.80 -9.29
C ASN A 960 -0.11 43.66 -9.87
N PHE A 961 0.45 42.46 -10.05
CA PHE A 961 -0.35 41.28 -10.42
C PHE A 961 -1.51 41.09 -9.42
N ASN A 962 -2.73 40.91 -9.93
CA ASN A 962 -3.96 41.05 -9.13
C ASN A 962 -4.25 39.81 -8.27
N TYR A 963 -3.34 39.54 -7.34
CA TYR A 963 -3.28 38.32 -6.56
C TYR A 963 -3.78 38.55 -5.13
N PRO A 964 -4.45 37.57 -4.49
CA PRO A 964 -4.97 37.68 -3.12
C PRO A 964 -3.89 37.72 -2.01
N SER A 965 -2.60 37.85 -2.36
CA SER A 965 -1.52 38.16 -1.43
C SER A 965 -0.57 39.24 -1.98
N ILE A 966 0.29 39.78 -1.11
CA ILE A 966 1.25 40.83 -1.43
C ILE A 966 2.65 40.33 -1.06
N GLY A 967 3.51 40.14 -2.06
CA GLY A 967 4.93 39.81 -1.88
C GLY A 967 5.82 40.89 -2.50
N VAL A 968 6.85 41.34 -1.77
CA VAL A 968 7.90 42.23 -2.29
C VAL A 968 9.25 41.72 -1.82
N SER A 969 10.06 41.21 -2.76
CA SER A 969 11.38 40.61 -2.49
C SER A 969 12.50 41.63 -2.24
N SER A 970 12.29 42.90 -2.60
CA SER A 970 13.23 44.00 -2.28
C SER A 970 12.48 45.33 -2.24
N LEU A 971 12.18 45.81 -1.03
CA LEU A 971 11.52 47.09 -0.77
C LEU A 971 12.55 48.19 -0.53
N ASN A 972 12.98 48.85 -1.61
CA ASN A 972 13.88 50.01 -1.57
C ASN A 972 13.04 51.31 -1.58
N GLY A 973 12.84 51.91 -0.41
CA GLY A 973 12.03 53.13 -0.26
C GLY A 973 10.52 52.88 -0.33
N SER A 974 9.73 53.95 -0.48
CA SER A 974 8.26 53.84 -0.48
C SER A 974 7.73 53.28 -1.81
N LEU A 975 6.95 52.20 -1.73
CA LEU A 975 6.30 51.55 -2.86
C LEU A 975 4.78 51.80 -2.83
N SER A 976 4.14 51.81 -3.99
CA SER A 976 2.68 51.78 -4.11
C SER A 976 2.27 50.71 -5.12
N LEU A 977 1.42 49.79 -4.68
CA LEU A 977 0.87 48.71 -5.49
C LEU A 977 -0.65 48.81 -5.55
N TYR A 978 -1.24 48.20 -6.58
CA TYR A 978 -2.67 48.23 -6.84
C TYR A 978 -3.27 46.83 -6.80
N ARG A 979 -4.54 46.75 -6.41
CA ARG A 979 -5.37 45.54 -6.43
C ARG A 979 -6.79 45.90 -6.82
N THR A 980 -7.45 45.01 -7.54
CA THR A 980 -8.84 45.15 -7.98
C THR A 980 -9.66 43.99 -7.44
N VAL A 981 -10.68 44.30 -6.65
CA VAL A 981 -11.62 43.31 -6.11
C VAL A 981 -12.97 43.40 -6.78
N THR A 982 -13.58 42.24 -7.04
CA THR A 982 -14.93 42.08 -7.59
C THR A 982 -15.87 41.65 -6.47
N TYR A 983 -17.03 42.30 -6.37
CA TYR A 983 -18.03 42.00 -5.34
C TYR A 983 -19.04 40.93 -5.79
N HIS A 984 -19.33 39.95 -4.93
CA HIS A 984 -20.23 38.81 -5.22
C HIS A 984 -21.34 38.60 -4.18
N GLY A 985 -21.46 39.48 -3.18
CA GLY A 985 -22.57 39.45 -2.22
C GLY A 985 -23.86 40.08 -2.75
N ASN A 986 -24.92 39.98 -1.95
CA ASN A 986 -26.24 40.55 -2.25
C ASN A 986 -26.43 41.94 -1.62
N GLY A 987 -26.95 42.89 -2.39
CA GLY A 987 -27.29 44.24 -1.94
C GLY A 987 -26.10 45.20 -1.84
N SER A 988 -26.35 46.40 -1.31
CA SER A 988 -25.30 47.42 -1.14
C SER A 988 -24.51 47.20 0.14
N THR A 989 -23.19 47.37 0.08
CA THR A 989 -22.27 47.12 1.20
C THR A 989 -21.08 48.07 1.20
N VAL A 990 -20.44 48.22 2.36
CA VAL A 990 -19.21 49.01 2.52
C VAL A 990 -18.17 48.18 3.25
N TYR A 991 -17.04 47.94 2.59
CA TYR A 991 -15.87 47.32 3.18
C TYR A 991 -14.91 48.37 3.74
N VAL A 992 -14.34 48.11 4.91
CA VAL A 992 -13.33 48.92 5.60
C VAL A 992 -12.04 48.07 5.72
N PRO A 993 -10.84 48.64 5.47
CA PRO A 993 -9.60 47.89 5.57
C PRO A 993 -9.09 47.91 7.03
N CYS A 994 -8.78 46.72 7.54
CA CYS A 994 -7.98 46.52 8.75
C CYS A 994 -6.57 46.08 8.30
N VAL A 995 -5.54 46.74 8.83
CA VAL A 995 -4.15 46.52 8.43
C VAL A 995 -3.35 46.05 9.64
N ASP A 996 -2.78 44.85 9.51
CA ASP A 996 -1.74 44.31 10.38
C ASP A 996 -0.39 44.61 9.71
N SER A 997 0.27 45.69 10.15
CA SER A 997 1.46 46.23 9.48
C SER A 997 2.69 45.38 9.76
N PRO A 998 3.44 44.92 8.73
CA PRO A 998 4.69 44.19 8.94
C PRO A 998 5.70 45.01 9.74
N THR A 999 6.44 44.34 10.63
CA THR A 999 7.48 44.95 11.47
C THR A 999 8.42 45.83 10.65
N GLY A 1000 8.52 47.11 11.00
CA GLY A 1000 9.39 48.06 10.30
C GLY A 1000 8.82 48.63 8.99
N VAL A 1001 7.53 48.44 8.67
CA VAL A 1001 6.85 49.03 7.51
C VAL A 1001 5.53 49.67 7.91
N ASN A 1002 5.31 50.92 7.51
CA ASN A 1002 3.99 51.54 7.56
C ASN A 1002 3.18 51.18 6.31
N VAL A 1003 1.98 50.64 6.47
CA VAL A 1003 1.10 50.19 5.38
C VAL A 1003 -0.18 51.01 5.37
N VAL A 1004 -0.46 51.72 4.28
CA VAL A 1004 -1.60 52.64 4.16
C VAL A 1004 -2.43 52.33 2.91
N VAL A 1005 -3.75 52.18 3.07
CA VAL A 1005 -4.68 51.77 2.00
C VAL A 1005 -5.58 52.93 1.57
N TYR A 1006 -5.73 53.11 0.25
CA TYR A 1006 -6.56 54.14 -0.36
C TYR A 1006 -7.48 53.56 -1.46
N PRO A 1007 -8.78 53.88 -1.50
CA PRO A 1007 -9.53 54.64 -0.50
C PRO A 1007 -9.66 53.88 0.82
N THR A 1008 -9.99 54.58 1.92
CA THR A 1008 -10.17 53.96 3.24
C THR A 1008 -11.50 53.22 3.42
N LYS A 1009 -12.37 53.21 2.40
CA LYS A 1009 -13.61 52.43 2.31
C LYS A 1009 -13.90 52.07 0.86
N LEU A 1010 -14.36 50.85 0.60
CA LEU A 1010 -14.87 50.42 -0.70
C LEU A 1010 -16.39 50.25 -0.61
N LYS A 1011 -17.13 51.03 -1.39
CA LYS A 1011 -18.59 50.94 -1.49
C LYS A 1011 -18.97 50.16 -2.75
N PHE A 1012 -19.89 49.21 -2.63
CA PHE A 1012 -20.45 48.44 -3.73
C PHE A 1012 -21.97 48.53 -3.68
N THR A 1013 -22.62 48.63 -4.84
CA THR A 1013 -24.09 48.68 -4.94
C THR A 1013 -24.68 47.41 -5.55
N ASN A 1014 -23.99 46.79 -6.52
CA ASN A 1014 -24.45 45.62 -7.26
C ASN A 1014 -23.36 44.55 -7.33
N ALA A 1015 -23.76 43.27 -7.36
CA ALA A 1015 -22.85 42.17 -7.65
C ALA A 1015 -22.18 42.32 -9.03
N GLY A 1016 -20.93 41.88 -9.15
CA GLY A 1016 -20.07 42.07 -10.33
C GLY A 1016 -19.34 43.41 -10.38
N GLU A 1017 -19.64 44.37 -9.50
CA GLU A 1017 -18.89 45.63 -9.43
C GLU A 1017 -17.43 45.39 -9.05
N LYS A 1018 -16.52 45.96 -9.86
CA LYS A 1018 -15.07 45.96 -9.60
C LYS A 1018 -14.64 47.29 -9.01
N LYS A 1019 -13.80 47.27 -7.97
CA LYS A 1019 -13.15 48.47 -7.41
C LYS A 1019 -11.66 48.23 -7.24
N THR A 1020 -10.85 49.21 -7.63
CA THR A 1020 -9.41 49.20 -7.46
C THR A 1020 -9.03 49.99 -6.21
N PHE A 1021 -8.10 49.47 -5.41
CA PHE A 1021 -7.48 50.15 -4.28
C PHE A 1021 -5.96 50.13 -4.41
N LYS A 1022 -5.32 51.09 -3.75
CA LYS A 1022 -3.87 51.25 -3.67
C LYS A 1022 -3.39 50.92 -2.26
N VAL A 1023 -2.35 50.11 -2.14
CA VAL A 1023 -1.60 49.88 -0.90
C VAL A 1023 -0.26 50.59 -1.03
N LYS A 1024 0.01 51.54 -0.14
CA LYS A 1024 1.31 52.21 0.00
C LYS A 1024 2.09 51.52 1.11
N LEU A 1025 3.31 51.07 0.79
CA LEU A 1025 4.26 50.47 1.71
C LEU A 1025 5.39 51.49 1.92
N THR A 1026 5.63 51.92 3.15
CA THR A 1026 6.72 52.85 3.50
C THR A 1026 7.63 52.19 4.53
N PRO A 1027 8.87 51.78 4.16
CA PRO A 1027 9.80 51.19 5.11
C PRO A 1027 10.26 52.23 6.14
N MET A 1028 10.33 51.80 7.40
CA MET A 1028 10.76 52.57 8.56
C MET A 1028 12.05 52.00 9.17
N ALA A 1029 12.34 50.72 8.95
CA ALA A 1029 13.56 50.03 9.37
C ALA A 1029 14.00 49.00 8.32
N SER A 1030 15.29 48.67 8.30
CA SER A 1030 15.84 47.53 7.54
C SER A 1030 15.40 46.21 8.18
N SER A 1031 15.10 45.19 7.38
CA SER A 1031 14.86 43.82 7.85
C SER A 1031 16.12 42.94 7.81
N ASN A 1032 17.27 43.54 7.49
CA ASN A 1032 18.58 42.88 7.42
C ASN A 1032 18.58 41.60 6.57
N GLY A 1033 17.89 41.64 5.43
CA GLY A 1033 17.78 40.52 4.48
C GLY A 1033 16.73 39.45 4.86
N SER A 1034 16.09 39.56 6.03
CA SER A 1034 14.98 38.69 6.42
C SER A 1034 13.64 39.21 5.89
N PHE A 1035 12.65 38.32 5.73
CA PHE A 1035 11.28 38.74 5.42
C PHE A 1035 10.50 39.09 6.70
N VAL A 1036 9.70 40.17 6.63
CA VAL A 1036 8.71 40.57 7.63
C VAL A 1036 7.30 40.36 7.09
N PHE A 1037 6.35 40.05 7.98
CA PHE A 1037 5.01 39.59 7.61
C PHE A 1037 3.91 40.42 8.28
N GLY A 1038 2.75 40.49 7.64
CA GLY A 1038 1.55 41.16 8.12
C GLY A 1038 0.34 40.79 7.25
N ALA A 1039 -0.74 41.58 7.29
CA ALA A 1039 -1.93 41.33 6.48
C ALA A 1039 -2.78 42.59 6.22
N LEU A 1040 -3.55 42.55 5.13
CA LEU A 1040 -4.65 43.46 4.84
C LEU A 1040 -5.96 42.67 4.86
N THR A 1041 -6.92 43.05 5.69
CA THR A 1041 -8.25 42.44 5.72
C THR A 1041 -9.32 43.47 5.38
N TRP A 1042 -10.07 43.28 4.30
CA TRP A 1042 -11.28 44.05 4.05
C TRP A 1042 -12.46 43.41 4.78
N SER A 1043 -13.15 44.17 5.63
CA SER A 1043 -14.32 43.69 6.37
C SER A 1043 -15.54 44.58 6.15
N ASN A 1044 -16.72 43.97 5.99
CA ASN A 1044 -18.02 44.67 6.06
C ASN A 1044 -18.80 44.30 7.33
N GLY A 1045 -18.15 43.69 8.33
CA GLY A 1045 -18.78 43.16 9.55
C GLY A 1045 -19.40 41.77 9.41
N ILE A 1046 -19.52 41.23 8.19
CA ILE A 1046 -19.99 39.86 7.92
C ILE A 1046 -18.86 39.05 7.27
N HIS A 1047 -18.37 39.51 6.13
CA HIS A 1047 -17.27 38.90 5.38
C HIS A 1047 -15.95 39.53 5.82
N ASN A 1048 -14.91 38.70 5.93
CA ASN A 1048 -13.53 39.12 6.15
C ASN A 1048 -12.66 38.59 5.00
N VAL A 1049 -12.08 39.51 4.23
CA VAL A 1049 -11.34 39.21 3.00
C VAL A 1049 -9.87 39.53 3.25
N ARG A 1050 -9.11 38.53 3.71
CA ARG A 1050 -7.74 38.68 4.21
C ARG A 1050 -6.70 38.35 3.14
N SER A 1051 -5.71 39.22 3.00
CA SER A 1051 -4.55 39.04 2.11
C SER A 1051 -3.26 39.13 2.93
N PRO A 1052 -2.42 38.08 2.98
CA PRO A 1052 -1.14 38.16 3.69
C PRO A 1052 -0.15 39.07 2.94
N ILE A 1053 0.73 39.70 3.70
CA ILE A 1053 1.80 40.60 3.24
C ILE A 1053 3.14 39.99 3.66
N ALA A 1054 4.10 39.89 2.73
CA ALA A 1054 5.47 39.44 2.98
C ALA A 1054 6.47 40.37 2.27
N LEU A 1055 7.38 40.99 3.03
CA LEU A 1055 8.28 42.04 2.53
C LEU A 1055 9.72 41.78 2.98
N ASN A 1056 10.70 41.92 2.10
CA ASN A 1056 12.12 42.03 2.46
C ASN A 1056 12.59 43.47 2.22
N ILE A 1057 13.20 44.10 3.22
CA ILE A 1057 13.50 45.52 3.25
C ILE A 1057 15.01 45.72 3.20
N HIS A 1058 15.49 46.21 2.06
CA HIS A 1058 16.88 46.61 1.89
C HIS A 1058 17.03 48.10 2.22
N GLY A 1059 18.00 48.41 3.10
CA GLY A 1059 18.11 49.73 3.69
C GLY A 1059 18.74 50.77 2.77
N SER A 1060 17.99 51.83 2.46
CA SER A 1060 18.53 53.18 2.29
C SER A 1060 17.69 54.18 3.09
N PHE A 1061 18.22 54.63 4.21
CA PHE A 1061 17.53 55.58 5.09
C PHE A 1061 17.65 57.00 4.53
N LEU A 1062 16.54 57.56 4.02
CA LEU A 1062 16.44 59.00 3.83
C LEU A 1062 16.15 59.69 5.17
N SER A 1063 17.22 60.14 5.83
CA SER A 1063 17.14 61.06 6.95
C SER A 1063 16.77 62.46 6.47
N SER A 1064 15.46 62.75 6.39
CA SER A 1064 14.95 64.12 6.18
C SER A 1064 13.61 64.37 6.85
N ASN A 1065 13.63 64.44 8.18
CA ASN A 1065 13.53 65.74 8.87
C ASN A 1065 13.52 65.51 10.39
N GLY A 1066 14.39 66.21 11.10
CA GLY A 1066 14.45 66.11 12.56
C GLY A 1066 13.34 66.92 13.23
N ILE A 1067 12.99 66.52 14.46
CA ILE A 1067 12.78 67.44 15.59
C ILE A 1067 13.18 66.69 16.87
N ASN A 1068 14.07 67.34 17.62
CA ASN A 1068 14.50 67.14 19.00
C ASN A 1068 14.50 65.75 19.67
N ARG A 1069 15.70 65.41 20.14
CA ARG A 1069 15.91 64.73 21.43
C ARG A 1069 15.08 65.42 22.52
N ASP A 1070 14.26 64.67 23.25
CA ASP A 1070 14.37 64.53 24.71
C ASP A 1070 13.21 63.70 25.31
N ARG A 1071 13.48 63.18 26.51
CA ARG A 1071 12.55 62.49 27.44
C ARG A 1071 12.19 61.03 27.13
N ILE A 1072 13.08 60.17 27.61
CA ILE A 1072 12.68 59.03 28.45
C ILE A 1072 11.60 59.47 29.45
N ARG A 1073 10.50 58.71 29.56
CA ARG A 1073 9.82 58.47 30.84
C ARG A 1073 9.20 57.06 30.86
N LEU A 1074 9.47 56.37 31.96
CA LEU A 1074 8.99 55.04 32.31
C LEU A 1074 7.74 55.15 33.19
N ILE A 1075 6.93 54.07 33.19
CA ILE A 1075 5.93 53.66 34.20
C ILE A 1075 4.59 54.43 34.19
N PRO A 1076 3.43 53.76 34.45
CA PRO A 1076 3.22 52.30 34.62
C PRO A 1076 2.76 51.61 33.34
#